data_AF-A0A971WU10-F1
#
_entry.id   AF-A0A971WU10-F1
#
_cell.length_a   1.000
_cell.length_b   1.000
_cell.length_c   1.000
_cell.angle_alpha   90.00
_cell.angle_beta   90.00
_cell.angle_gamma   90.00
#
_symmetry.space_group_name_H-M   'P 1'
#
loop_
_entity.id
_entity.type
_entity.pdbx_description
1 polymer ?
#
loop_
_entity_poly.entity_id
_entity_poly.type
_entity_poly.pdbx_seq_one_letter_code
_entity_poly.pdbx_strand_id
1 'polypeptide(L)'
;MKRIVSLLLVCAALTLSLGICESVGAQDSYYDMPVYTGRKWESDYEMRTWKLRRNVAGFGRQFEAAFIGIAGFDTSASSSYVVFVKSEGEKRALPLSLFSAEDQEYALTKQQELIEKTFQERVGNELPTYLARPTLDTGATNIENPRHPGRYGSGPWDIVPEYHEVDLLEGKYFRFISGRSGGSRWNNEEFRENTKEYFDWLFEFIAYELGAPGPYGDEDVRYKTDVVVTDTGFGGGWAFGGSSMWLHSDILHPGSGYIPHEFAHVVQHYSGGLRSPRAYSGFGETHAQWVSHQFSLGEVGHVGTYADRSNYHLSSPRMIYWSWIFMQAITEHPDLGPDYPIAVYYESNRNNSNRIMRNHGNTQEDPLQAFMRLGYEKGAFKHPEKGFGDVIGEMAAKNATWDYVFRYLYQSEIKPTRYNRTLLMPVPDREGWFAPMPGFLPQQYGYNVIELVIDNESDLIEINFDGIEVEDGADWRATLVVGNKNGSVRYSKMINSGYTSIELREGDNEAYLTVAATPSVYRPVEVNRDFRSIVKYPYEVEIKGATPAAYLPDYLKLDHLIGIMGDRHPNGGGFVARSARVDESVYVGKNAVVFGAARITGNARIEDYAIVMDSARVGDNAIIAGNAIVRDHARVMENAYVRDAEVRGGVTVAGNARVLEGVYVEGSGRIEGNATLRDRGYVYTSSGTNQAHITGSTIIGLNSEFRPWTNNPVTDGIFYDLTERASASAGNTKGMYAHWDFNTAIKEIVRDNVYYSDGILRGNPDLARIEGRGVLVLNGNDQYVLLERSVAEFRELTIEMVFNWAGGEANQRVFDFSSGPESGMYLIPENDEGYLEFTIKSNGKQYQIVGTEALATNKWVTVEVEIMNQKATLIVDNHVVGEVEVGVTPVELLPVANYIGRSFDGKYFLKGMIDDFKVYAQK
;
A
#
# COMPACT_ATOMS: atom_id res chain seq x y z
N MET A 1 -0.94 39.55 40.38
CA MET A 1 0.53 39.48 40.54
C MET A 1 0.92 38.01 40.69
N LYS A 2 2.08 37.55 40.19
CA LYS A 2 2.41 36.14 39.86
C LYS A 2 1.73 35.61 38.58
N ARG A 3 2.20 36.12 37.44
CA ARG A 3 2.41 35.32 36.21
C ARG A 3 3.80 34.67 36.32
N ILE A 4 4.12 33.77 35.38
CA ILE A 4 5.45 33.18 35.09
C ILE A 4 5.77 31.93 35.95
N VAL A 5 6.39 30.92 35.30
CA VAL A 5 6.78 29.57 35.78
C VAL A 5 5.64 28.53 35.89
N SER A 6 5.02 28.19 34.75
CA SER A 6 4.29 26.91 34.58
C SER A 6 4.42 26.35 33.15
N LEU A 7 5.54 26.64 32.47
CA LEU A 7 5.76 26.35 31.05
C LEU A 7 7.02 25.51 30.78
N LEU A 8 7.50 24.77 31.80
CA LEU A 8 8.74 23.97 31.77
C LEU A 8 8.56 22.65 32.54
N LEU A 9 7.67 21.78 32.04
CA LEU A 9 7.44 20.44 32.60
C LEU A 9 6.95 19.43 31.54
N VAL A 10 7.52 19.51 30.33
CA VAL A 10 7.28 18.59 29.20
C VAL A 10 8.58 17.89 28.75
N CYS A 11 9.71 18.15 29.39
CA CYS A 11 11.01 17.54 29.08
C CYS A 11 11.65 16.87 30.31
N ALA A 12 11.05 15.76 30.78
CA ALA A 12 11.68 14.80 31.71
C ALA A 12 10.81 13.54 31.87
N ALA A 13 10.69 12.71 30.83
CA ALA A 13 10.03 11.40 30.88
C ALA A 13 10.91 10.28 30.30
N LEU A 14 12.24 10.45 30.43
CA LEU A 14 13.24 9.58 29.82
C LEU A 14 14.49 9.49 30.71
N THR A 15 14.30 9.04 31.95
CA THR A 15 15.29 8.42 32.86
C THR A 15 14.63 8.19 34.23
N LEU A 16 14.32 6.94 34.60
CA LEU A 16 14.43 6.35 35.95
C LEU A 16 13.60 5.06 36.06
N SER A 17 14.24 3.94 35.73
CA SER A 17 13.86 2.61 36.22
C SER A 17 15.11 1.82 36.65
N LEU A 18 15.96 2.45 37.47
CA LEU A 18 16.94 1.75 38.29
C LEU A 18 16.24 1.35 39.58
N GLY A 19 16.03 0.05 39.78
CA GLY A 19 15.10 -0.44 40.80
C GLY A 19 15.24 -1.93 41.13
N ILE A 20 16.47 -2.37 41.44
CA ILE A 20 16.78 -3.59 42.19
C ILE A 20 16.36 -4.90 41.48
N CYS A 21 17.29 -5.47 40.70
CA CYS A 21 17.43 -6.91 40.60
C CYS A 21 18.58 -7.31 41.52
N GLU A 22 18.35 -8.15 42.53
CA GLU A 22 19.43 -8.70 43.33
C GLU A 22 20.22 -9.71 42.49
N SER A 23 21.54 -9.72 42.66
CA SER A 23 22.46 -10.50 41.85
C SER A 23 22.27 -12.01 42.06
N VAL A 24 21.60 -12.67 41.10
CA VAL A 24 21.96 -14.05 40.75
C VAL A 24 23.30 -13.96 40.01
N GLY A 25 24.26 -14.82 40.39
CA GLY A 25 25.67 -14.64 40.05
C GLY A 25 25.97 -14.65 38.55
N ALA A 26 26.94 -13.84 38.13
CA ALA A 26 27.50 -13.92 36.80
C ALA A 26 28.15 -15.29 36.57
N GLN A 27 27.55 -16.07 35.67
CA GLN A 27 28.21 -17.17 34.97
C GLN A 27 28.00 -16.94 33.47
N ASP A 28 29.11 -16.92 32.75
CA ASP A 28 29.27 -17.13 31.31
C ASP A 28 28.14 -16.61 30.42
N SER A 29 28.28 -15.36 29.97
CA SER A 29 27.36 -14.68 29.05
C SER A 29 27.44 -15.23 27.62
N TYR A 30 26.97 -16.46 27.42
CA TYR A 30 26.55 -16.91 26.10
C TYR A 30 25.29 -16.14 25.70
N TYR A 31 25.33 -15.48 24.54
CA TYR A 31 24.11 -14.94 23.93
C TYR A 31 23.32 -16.11 23.34
N ASP A 32 22.11 -16.34 23.85
CA ASP A 32 21.23 -17.43 23.37
C ASP A 32 20.99 -17.29 21.86
N MET A 33 21.23 -18.36 21.09
CA MET A 33 21.02 -18.36 19.64
C MET A 33 19.51 -18.31 19.32
N PRO A 34 19.01 -17.33 18.54
CA PRO A 34 17.74 -17.47 17.84
C PRO A 34 17.71 -18.72 16.94
N VAL A 35 16.76 -19.62 17.19
CA VAL A 35 16.50 -20.72 16.26
C VAL A 35 15.42 -20.27 15.27
N TYR A 36 15.75 -20.32 13.99
CA TYR A 36 14.81 -19.96 12.93
C TYR A 36 13.73 -21.02 12.72
N THR A 37 12.55 -20.56 12.28
CA THR A 37 11.27 -21.27 12.20
C THR A 37 11.18 -22.31 11.06
N GLY A 38 12.31 -22.70 10.45
CA GLY A 38 12.37 -23.40 9.15
C GLY A 38 12.76 -24.88 9.11
N ARG A 39 13.11 -25.55 10.22
CA ARG A 39 13.34 -27.01 10.16
C ARG A 39 12.07 -27.71 9.63
N LYS A 40 12.23 -28.89 9.01
CA LYS A 40 11.15 -29.89 9.01
C LYS A 40 10.97 -30.33 10.47
N TRP A 41 10.04 -29.67 11.14
CA TRP A 41 9.70 -29.89 12.54
C TRP A 41 9.12 -31.30 12.70
N GLU A 42 9.97 -32.25 13.13
CA GLU A 42 9.63 -33.66 13.28
C GLU A 42 8.62 -33.91 14.42
N SER A 43 7.86 -35.00 14.33
CA SER A 43 6.55 -35.21 14.97
C SER A 43 6.47 -35.25 16.50
N ASP A 44 7.58 -35.07 17.21
CA ASP A 44 7.75 -35.56 18.58
C ASP A 44 7.72 -34.43 19.63
N TYR A 45 6.80 -33.47 19.46
CA TYR A 45 6.65 -32.35 20.40
C TYR A 45 5.74 -32.69 21.59
N GLU A 46 6.24 -32.47 22.81
CA GLU A 46 5.47 -32.66 24.04
C GLU A 46 4.48 -31.50 24.25
N MET A 47 3.18 -31.82 24.20
CA MET A 47 2.10 -30.86 24.49
C MET A 47 2.11 -30.49 25.98
N ARG A 48 2.09 -29.18 26.28
CA ARG A 48 1.96 -28.66 27.66
C ARG A 48 0.98 -27.50 27.75
N THR A 49 0.44 -27.28 28.94
CA THR A 49 -0.36 -26.08 29.24
C THR A 49 0.55 -24.90 29.56
N TRP A 50 0.49 -23.85 28.76
CA TRP A 50 1.20 -22.58 28.98
C TRP A 50 0.32 -21.60 29.73
N LYS A 51 0.89 -20.79 30.62
CA LYS A 51 0.18 -19.75 31.39
C LYS A 51 0.63 -18.35 30.94
N LEU A 52 -0.33 -17.47 30.66
CA LEU A 52 -0.08 -16.09 30.25
C LEU A 52 -0.37 -15.10 31.40
N ARG A 53 0.49 -14.10 31.56
CA ARG A 53 0.38 -13.02 32.58
C ARG A 53 -0.86 -12.16 32.42
N ARG A 54 -1.45 -12.12 31.22
CA ARG A 54 -2.70 -11.42 30.88
C ARG A 54 -3.54 -12.25 29.92
N ASN A 55 -4.80 -11.88 29.75
CA ASN A 55 -5.64 -12.47 28.71
C ASN A 55 -5.15 -11.99 27.33
N VAL A 56 -4.94 -12.91 26.39
CA VAL A 56 -4.56 -12.62 25.00
C VAL A 56 -5.64 -13.17 24.07
N ALA A 57 -6.07 -12.38 23.07
CA ALA A 57 -7.03 -12.84 22.07
C ALA A 57 -6.50 -14.11 21.36
N GLY A 58 -7.37 -15.09 21.13
CA GLY A 58 -6.98 -16.41 20.61
C GLY A 58 -6.31 -17.40 21.56
N PHE A 59 -5.75 -16.95 22.69
CA PHE A 59 -5.02 -17.82 23.63
C PHE A 59 -5.58 -17.82 25.06
N GLY A 60 -6.50 -16.89 25.38
CA GLY A 60 -7.04 -16.72 26.72
C GLY A 60 -5.96 -16.34 27.74
N ARG A 61 -6.06 -16.89 28.97
CA ARG A 61 -4.99 -16.84 29.99
C ARG A 61 -4.13 -18.10 30.02
N GLN A 62 -4.55 -19.18 29.37
CA GLN A 62 -3.84 -20.44 29.31
C GLN A 62 -4.26 -21.20 28.06
N PHE A 63 -3.33 -21.92 27.44
CA PHE A 63 -3.55 -22.68 26.22
C PHE A 63 -2.65 -23.91 26.17
N GLU A 64 -3.03 -24.91 25.40
CA GLU A 64 -2.21 -26.11 25.16
C GLU A 64 -1.41 -25.96 23.87
N ALA A 65 -0.10 -26.12 23.98
CA ALA A 65 0.80 -26.10 22.85
C ALA A 65 2.11 -26.82 23.16
N ALA A 66 2.81 -27.23 22.11
CA ALA A 66 4.11 -27.88 22.18
C ALA A 66 5.21 -26.89 21.79
N PHE A 67 6.31 -26.86 22.56
CA PHE A 67 7.43 -25.94 22.33
C PHE A 67 8.17 -26.27 21.03
N ILE A 68 8.48 -25.26 20.21
CA ILE A 68 9.38 -25.39 19.06
C ILE A 68 10.77 -24.81 19.38
N GLY A 69 10.80 -23.57 19.90
CA GLY A 69 12.03 -22.81 20.07
C GLY A 69 11.77 -21.36 20.45
N ILE A 70 12.84 -20.57 20.60
CA ILE A 70 12.81 -19.12 20.76
C ILE A 70 13.41 -18.45 19.52
N ALA A 71 12.71 -17.42 19.03
CA ALA A 71 13.18 -16.51 17.99
C ALA A 71 13.42 -15.11 18.58
N GLY A 72 14.43 -14.39 18.09
CA GLY A 72 14.94 -13.15 18.70
C GLY A 72 16.22 -13.36 19.51
N PHE A 73 16.89 -12.27 19.87
CA PHE A 73 18.26 -12.25 20.42
C PHE A 73 18.40 -11.78 21.87
N ASP A 74 17.37 -11.19 22.46
CA ASP A 74 17.45 -10.56 23.78
C ASP A 74 16.72 -11.39 24.82
N THR A 75 17.43 -11.81 25.87
CA THR A 75 16.86 -12.47 27.04
C THR A 75 16.14 -11.49 27.96
N SER A 76 16.31 -10.17 27.77
CA SER A 76 15.31 -9.20 28.20
C SER A 76 13.99 -9.51 27.45
N ALA A 77 12.93 -9.76 28.22
CA ALA A 77 11.71 -10.41 27.72
C ALA A 77 10.90 -9.61 26.67
N SER A 78 11.41 -8.47 26.21
CA SER A 78 10.77 -7.56 25.27
C SER A 78 10.96 -7.91 23.78
N SER A 79 12.02 -8.63 23.40
CA SER A 79 12.36 -8.89 21.98
C SER A 79 12.47 -10.36 21.58
N SER A 80 12.31 -11.29 22.53
CA SER A 80 12.27 -12.73 22.25
C SER A 80 10.84 -13.29 22.19
N TYR A 81 10.61 -14.26 21.31
CA TYR A 81 9.32 -14.88 21.02
C TYR A 81 9.38 -16.40 21.18
N VAL A 82 8.49 -16.95 22.00
CA VAL A 82 8.31 -18.41 22.11
C VAL A 82 7.50 -18.87 20.91
N VAL A 83 8.09 -19.74 20.09
CA VAL A 83 7.44 -20.39 18.94
C VAL A 83 6.90 -21.74 19.39
N PHE A 84 5.67 -22.06 19.00
CA PHE A 84 4.97 -23.27 19.44
C PHE A 84 3.93 -23.76 18.42
N VAL A 85 3.56 -25.04 18.53
CA VAL A 85 2.44 -25.66 17.78
C VAL A 85 1.27 -25.88 18.74
N LYS A 86 0.09 -25.37 18.40
CA LYS A 86 -1.16 -25.72 19.11
C LYS A 86 -1.55 -27.17 18.82
N SER A 87 -2.42 -27.75 19.66
CA SER A 87 -3.02 -29.09 19.46
C SER A 87 -3.68 -29.30 18.08
N GLU A 88 -4.12 -28.21 17.44
CA GLU A 88 -4.72 -28.17 16.11
C GLU A 88 -3.70 -28.20 14.95
N GLY A 89 -2.39 -28.27 15.24
CA GLY A 89 -1.29 -28.25 14.27
C GLY A 89 -0.82 -26.85 13.84
N GLU A 90 -1.53 -25.81 14.27
CA GLU A 90 -1.27 -24.41 13.95
C GLU A 90 0.01 -23.89 14.66
N LYS A 91 0.99 -23.39 13.90
CA LYS A 91 2.20 -22.75 14.42
C LYS A 91 1.94 -21.29 14.76
N ARG A 92 2.37 -20.85 15.95
CA ARG A 92 2.25 -19.47 16.44
C ARG A 92 3.46 -19.06 17.26
N ALA A 93 3.65 -17.75 17.41
CA ALA A 93 4.65 -17.15 18.27
C ALA A 93 4.04 -16.06 19.14
N LEU A 94 4.46 -16.01 20.42
CA LEU A 94 4.09 -14.96 21.38
C LEU A 94 5.34 -14.41 22.08
N PRO A 95 5.37 -13.11 22.44
CA PRO A 95 6.50 -12.54 23.17
C PRO A 95 6.73 -13.28 24.49
N LEU A 96 7.99 -13.58 24.79
CA LEU A 96 8.43 -14.26 26.01
C LEU A 96 7.89 -13.57 27.27
N SER A 97 7.84 -12.23 27.28
CA SER A 97 7.25 -11.41 28.36
C SER A 97 5.77 -11.69 28.68
N LEU A 98 4.99 -12.30 27.77
CA LEU A 98 3.60 -12.64 28.04
C LEU A 98 3.45 -13.90 28.90
N PHE A 99 4.45 -14.77 28.95
CA PHE A 99 4.40 -16.04 29.67
C PHE A 99 4.68 -15.89 31.17
N SER A 100 4.20 -16.84 31.97
CA SER A 100 4.52 -16.92 33.40
C SER A 100 6.04 -17.08 33.63
N ALA A 101 6.54 -16.73 34.81
CA ALA A 101 7.98 -16.88 35.10
C ALA A 101 8.46 -18.33 34.95
N GLU A 102 7.66 -19.29 35.43
CA GLU A 102 7.83 -20.74 35.26
C GLU A 102 7.93 -21.15 33.78
N ASP A 103 7.06 -20.59 32.92
CA ASP A 103 7.06 -20.88 31.49
C ASP A 103 8.23 -20.22 30.73
N GLN A 104 8.72 -19.07 31.21
CA GLN A 104 9.91 -18.41 30.66
C GLN A 104 11.17 -19.23 30.95
N GLU A 105 11.34 -19.67 32.20
CA GLU A 105 12.45 -20.53 32.63
C GLU A 105 12.46 -21.87 31.84
N TYR A 106 11.29 -22.49 31.68
CA TYR A 106 11.13 -23.68 30.83
C TYR A 106 11.54 -23.43 29.38
N ALA A 107 11.06 -22.34 28.76
CA ALA A 107 11.34 -22.03 27.36
C ALA A 107 12.84 -21.75 27.12
N LEU A 108 13.50 -21.00 28.01
CA LEU A 108 14.94 -20.73 27.94
C LEU A 108 15.76 -22.02 28.12
N THR A 109 15.40 -22.86 29.11
CA THR A 109 16.06 -24.16 29.32
C THR A 109 15.95 -25.05 28.08
N LYS A 110 14.76 -25.13 27.47
CA LYS A 110 14.54 -25.93 26.25
C LYS A 110 15.21 -25.33 25.01
N GLN A 111 15.37 -24.02 24.95
CA GLN A 111 16.16 -23.38 23.91
C GLN A 111 17.63 -23.78 24.02
N GLN A 112 18.21 -23.77 25.22
CA GLN A 112 19.60 -24.18 25.44
C GLN A 112 19.85 -25.66 25.07
N GLU A 113 18.95 -26.57 25.45
CA GLU A 113 19.01 -27.98 25.00
C GLU A 113 19.01 -28.11 23.46
N LEU A 114 18.21 -27.29 22.77
CA LEU A 114 18.11 -27.28 21.31
C LEU A 114 19.36 -26.69 20.64
N ILE A 115 19.95 -25.66 21.24
CA ILE A 115 21.22 -25.04 20.83
C ILE A 115 22.34 -26.07 20.89
N GLU A 116 22.51 -26.72 22.05
CA GLU A 116 23.55 -27.73 22.27
C GLU A 116 23.41 -28.92 21.31
N LYS A 117 22.18 -29.44 21.14
CA LYS A 117 21.89 -30.50 20.16
C LYS A 117 22.26 -30.08 18.75
N THR A 118 21.85 -28.89 18.31
CA THR A 118 22.13 -28.36 16.96
C THR A 118 23.63 -28.15 16.73
N PHE A 119 24.36 -27.67 17.75
CA PHE A 119 25.80 -27.53 17.69
C PHE A 119 26.50 -28.88 17.50
N GLN A 120 26.12 -29.91 18.28
CA GLN A 120 26.67 -31.27 18.13
C GLN A 120 26.36 -31.87 16.73
N GLU A 121 25.15 -31.67 16.20
CA GLU A 121 24.75 -32.08 14.85
C GLU A 121 25.60 -31.40 13.75
N ARG A 122 25.97 -30.13 13.93
CA ARG A 122 26.77 -29.36 12.96
C ARG A 122 28.27 -29.66 13.05
N VAL A 123 28.82 -29.89 14.25
CA VAL A 123 30.25 -30.19 14.46
C VAL A 123 30.68 -31.48 13.76
N GLY A 124 29.79 -32.46 13.62
CA GLY A 124 30.04 -33.74 12.95
C GLY A 124 29.93 -33.73 11.42
N ASN A 125 29.35 -32.71 10.80
CA ASN A 125 29.13 -32.65 9.35
C ASN A 125 30.12 -31.73 8.65
N GLU A 126 30.79 -32.23 7.62
CA GLU A 126 31.48 -31.36 6.66
C GLU A 126 30.43 -30.54 5.90
N LEU A 127 30.63 -29.22 5.85
CA LEU A 127 29.90 -28.34 4.93
C LEU A 127 30.04 -28.92 3.51
N PRO A 128 28.95 -29.01 2.71
CA PRO A 128 29.03 -29.40 1.30
C PRO A 128 30.13 -28.61 0.59
N THR A 129 30.83 -29.19 -0.39
CA THR A 129 32.07 -28.58 -0.95
C THR A 129 31.91 -27.14 -1.48
N TYR A 130 30.72 -26.77 -1.96
CA TYR A 130 30.35 -25.41 -2.40
C TYR A 130 30.00 -24.44 -1.25
N LEU A 131 29.73 -24.96 -0.05
CA LEU A 131 29.58 -24.23 1.22
C LEU A 131 30.83 -24.37 2.12
N ALA A 132 31.85 -25.11 1.69
CA ALA A 132 32.88 -25.63 2.60
C ALA A 132 33.84 -24.60 3.19
N ARG A 133 34.44 -25.01 4.31
CA ARG A 133 35.37 -24.22 5.13
C ARG A 133 36.50 -23.61 4.28
N PRO A 134 37.02 -22.42 4.62
CA PRO A 134 38.16 -21.84 3.92
C PRO A 134 39.41 -22.70 4.17
N THR A 135 40.02 -23.19 3.09
CA THR A 135 41.47 -23.44 3.08
C THR A 135 42.16 -22.07 3.10
N LEU A 136 42.46 -21.59 4.31
CA LEU A 136 43.14 -20.33 4.55
C LEU A 136 44.52 -20.31 3.88
N ASP A 137 44.66 -19.55 2.80
CA ASP A 137 45.94 -18.89 2.55
C ASP A 137 46.00 -17.67 3.48
N THR A 138 46.75 -17.83 4.58
CA THR A 138 46.96 -16.78 5.59
C THR A 138 47.82 -15.61 5.10
N GLY A 139 48.34 -15.66 3.85
CA GLY A 139 49.10 -14.59 3.22
C GLY A 139 48.39 -13.82 2.10
N ALA A 140 47.25 -14.30 1.58
CA ALA A 140 46.62 -13.74 0.38
C ALA A 140 45.69 -12.54 0.68
N THR A 141 46.26 -11.34 0.75
CA THR A 141 45.47 -10.10 0.87
C THR A 141 44.73 -9.75 -0.43
N ASN A 142 43.41 -9.59 -0.40
CA ASN A 142 42.64 -9.03 -1.53
C ASN A 142 42.77 -7.48 -1.64
N ILE A 143 43.77 -6.88 -0.98
CA ILE A 143 44.09 -5.44 -1.02
C ILE A 143 44.89 -5.09 -2.28
N GLU A 144 45.64 -6.03 -2.87
CA GLU A 144 46.46 -5.77 -4.08
C GLU A 144 45.65 -5.62 -5.39
N ASN A 145 44.31 -5.63 -5.33
CA ASN A 145 43.50 -5.42 -6.53
C ASN A 145 42.29 -4.49 -6.30
N PRO A 146 42.50 -3.17 -6.15
CA PRO A 146 41.45 -2.14 -6.22
C PRO A 146 40.88 -1.97 -7.64
N ARG A 147 40.78 -3.06 -8.43
CA ARG A 147 40.03 -3.06 -9.68
C ARG A 147 38.54 -3.10 -9.35
N HIS A 148 37.96 -1.91 -9.45
CA HIS A 148 36.54 -1.58 -9.28
C HIS A 148 36.09 -1.37 -7.83
N PRO A 149 36.36 -0.16 -7.26
CA PRO A 149 35.23 0.61 -6.76
C PRO A 149 34.21 0.75 -7.90
N GLY A 150 33.24 -0.17 -7.95
CA GLY A 150 32.20 -0.18 -8.95
C GLY A 150 31.36 1.08 -8.83
N ARG A 151 31.36 1.93 -9.87
CA ARG A 151 30.65 3.21 -9.89
C ARG A 151 29.13 3.04 -9.67
N TYR A 152 28.67 3.15 -8.44
CA TYR A 152 27.28 3.48 -8.10
C TYR A 152 27.28 4.41 -6.89
N GLY A 153 26.75 5.62 -7.07
CA GLY A 153 26.66 6.65 -6.02
C GLY A 153 27.88 7.56 -5.92
N SER A 154 27.82 8.73 -6.55
CA SER A 154 28.75 9.84 -6.27
C SER A 154 28.42 10.48 -4.91
N GLY A 155 29.07 9.98 -3.85
CA GLY A 155 29.07 10.54 -2.49
C GLY A 155 30.49 10.95 -2.05
N PRO A 156 30.64 11.74 -0.96
CA PRO A 156 31.89 12.41 -0.60
C PRO A 156 32.87 11.48 0.16
N TRP A 157 33.22 10.34 -0.44
CA TRP A 157 33.90 9.22 0.22
C TRP A 157 35.41 9.10 -0.10
N ASP A 158 35.99 10.12 -0.73
CA ASP A 158 37.44 10.19 -1.02
C ASP A 158 38.26 10.59 0.23
N ILE A 159 38.26 9.75 1.27
CA ILE A 159 39.30 9.71 2.29
C ILE A 159 39.66 8.26 2.58
N VAL A 160 40.72 7.77 1.94
CA VAL A 160 41.42 6.55 2.35
C VAL A 160 42.64 7.00 3.15
N PRO A 161 42.66 6.86 4.49
CA PRO A 161 43.88 7.08 5.27
C PRO A 161 44.97 6.11 4.82
N GLU A 162 46.24 6.50 4.92
CA GLU A 162 47.35 5.59 4.63
C GLU A 162 47.24 4.34 5.53
N TYR A 163 47.27 3.16 4.92
CA TYR A 163 46.93 1.84 5.53
C TYR A 163 47.84 1.36 6.68
N HIS A 164 48.65 2.24 7.28
CA HIS A 164 49.66 1.89 8.28
C HIS A 164 49.18 2.01 9.74
N GLU A 165 47.98 2.55 10.01
CA GLU A 165 47.43 2.73 11.37
C GLU A 165 46.03 2.12 11.58
N VAL A 166 45.76 0.97 10.96
CA VAL A 166 44.52 0.20 11.18
C VAL A 166 44.72 -0.92 12.22
N ASP A 167 43.65 -1.24 12.94
CA ASP A 167 43.55 -2.42 13.78
C ASP A 167 42.66 -3.47 13.09
N LEU A 168 43.08 -4.74 13.17
CA LEU A 168 42.41 -5.87 12.54
C LEU A 168 41.92 -6.85 13.60
N LEU A 169 40.68 -7.30 13.46
CA LEU A 169 40.08 -8.39 14.24
C LEU A 169 39.55 -9.44 13.26
N GLU A 170 39.82 -10.72 13.51
CA GLU A 170 39.46 -11.79 12.60
C GLU A 170 38.56 -12.84 13.25
N GLY A 171 37.40 -13.07 12.63
CA GLY A 171 36.56 -14.24 12.85
C GLY A 171 36.92 -15.39 11.91
N LYS A 172 36.09 -16.43 11.95
CA LYS A 172 36.16 -17.61 11.08
C LYS A 172 35.83 -17.25 9.63
N TYR A 173 34.83 -16.38 9.41
CA TYR A 173 34.36 -15.98 8.08
C TYR A 173 34.54 -14.48 7.78
N PHE A 174 34.80 -13.65 8.80
CA PHE A 174 34.88 -12.18 8.66
C PHE A 174 36.22 -11.60 9.12
N ARG A 175 36.57 -10.44 8.57
CA ARG A 175 37.67 -9.60 9.01
C ARG A 175 37.17 -8.19 9.24
N PHE A 176 37.29 -7.70 10.47
CA PHE A 176 36.93 -6.34 10.84
C PHE A 176 38.14 -5.43 10.72
N ILE A 177 37.92 -4.25 10.15
CA ILE A 177 38.93 -3.23 9.90
C ILE A 177 38.46 -1.96 10.61
N SER A 178 39.19 -1.55 11.66
CA SER A 178 38.90 -0.33 12.42
C SER A 178 40.12 0.59 12.46
N GLY A 179 39.88 1.90 12.59
CA GLY A 179 40.93 2.83 13.02
C GLY A 179 41.13 2.78 14.53
N ARG A 180 41.88 3.75 15.07
CA ARG A 180 42.30 3.83 16.47
C ARG A 180 41.66 4.97 17.27
N SER A 181 40.60 5.60 16.77
CA SER A 181 40.04 6.82 17.37
C SER A 181 38.53 6.98 17.16
N GLY A 182 37.75 7.06 18.25
CA GLY A 182 36.27 7.14 18.21
C GLY A 182 35.63 5.81 18.65
N GLY A 183 34.32 5.63 18.43
CA GLY A 183 33.63 4.36 18.64
C GLY A 183 33.69 3.82 20.06
N SER A 184 33.07 4.49 21.04
CA SER A 184 33.20 4.13 22.46
C SER A 184 32.78 2.70 22.82
N ARG A 185 31.87 2.08 22.05
CA ARG A 185 31.53 0.65 22.15
C ARG A 185 32.62 -0.26 21.59
N TRP A 186 33.16 0.05 20.41
CA TRP A 186 34.16 -0.77 19.71
C TRP A 186 35.49 -0.89 20.48
N ASN A 187 35.83 0.11 21.30
CA ASN A 187 37.03 0.04 22.15
C ASN A 187 36.93 -0.99 23.30
N ASN A 188 35.77 -1.61 23.52
CA ASN A 188 35.61 -2.72 24.46
C ASN A 188 36.03 -4.05 23.78
N GLU A 189 36.91 -4.81 24.44
CA GLU A 189 37.42 -6.10 23.95
C GLU A 189 36.37 -7.21 23.97
N GLU A 190 35.62 -7.35 25.06
CA GLU A 190 34.49 -8.28 25.21
C GLU A 190 33.42 -8.01 24.14
N PHE A 191 33.09 -6.74 23.90
CA PHE A 191 32.17 -6.35 22.83
C PHE A 191 32.64 -6.83 21.45
N ARG A 192 33.92 -6.60 21.12
CA ARG A 192 34.51 -7.03 19.83
C ARG A 192 34.50 -8.55 19.65
N GLU A 193 34.83 -9.30 20.69
CA GLU A 193 34.79 -10.76 20.67
C GLU A 193 33.34 -11.27 20.48
N ASN A 194 32.37 -10.70 21.20
CA ASN A 194 30.95 -11.04 21.06
C ASN A 194 30.40 -10.68 19.65
N THR A 195 30.79 -9.53 19.08
CA THR A 195 30.47 -9.16 17.70
C THR A 195 31.00 -10.20 16.71
N LYS A 196 32.26 -10.64 16.87
CA LYS A 196 32.89 -11.62 15.98
C LYS A 196 32.12 -12.94 15.95
N GLU A 197 31.73 -13.48 17.12
CA GLU A 197 30.94 -14.71 17.21
C GLU A 197 29.55 -14.56 16.59
N TYR A 198 28.88 -13.43 16.84
CA TYR A 198 27.59 -13.11 16.23
C TYR A 198 27.63 -13.12 14.68
N PHE A 199 28.68 -12.53 14.10
CA PHE A 199 28.88 -12.54 12.65
C PHE A 199 29.17 -13.94 12.12
N ASP A 200 30.06 -14.69 12.76
CA ASP A 200 30.39 -16.05 12.33
C ASP A 200 29.15 -16.97 12.37
N TRP A 201 28.28 -16.78 13.36
CA TRP A 201 27.02 -17.52 13.44
C TRP A 201 25.98 -17.06 12.41
N LEU A 202 25.89 -15.75 12.09
CA LEU A 202 25.07 -15.24 10.98
C LEU A 202 25.45 -15.88 9.63
N PHE A 203 26.75 -16.08 9.38
CA PHE A 203 27.21 -16.79 8.17
C PHE A 203 26.71 -18.23 8.15
N GLU A 204 26.90 -18.97 9.24
CA GLU A 204 26.42 -20.35 9.35
C GLU A 204 24.90 -20.44 9.24
N PHE A 205 24.18 -19.49 9.82
CA PHE A 205 22.73 -19.38 9.70
C PHE A 205 22.28 -19.29 8.24
N ILE A 206 22.81 -18.32 7.50
CA ILE A 206 22.43 -18.11 6.10
C ILE A 206 22.84 -19.31 5.22
N ALA A 207 24.00 -19.92 5.50
CA ALA A 207 24.49 -21.08 4.75
C ALA A 207 23.70 -22.37 5.01
N TYR A 208 23.36 -22.66 6.27
CA TYR A 208 22.69 -23.91 6.65
C TYR A 208 21.15 -23.83 6.64
N GLU A 209 20.58 -22.73 7.13
CA GLU A 209 19.12 -22.60 7.35
C GLU A 209 18.40 -21.93 6.17
N LEU A 210 19.07 -20.99 5.48
CA LEU A 210 18.56 -20.39 4.23
C LEU A 210 19.17 -21.04 2.97
N GLY A 211 20.22 -21.86 3.10
CA GLY A 211 20.82 -22.58 1.97
C GLY A 211 21.62 -21.72 1.00
N ALA A 212 22.02 -20.51 1.38
CA ALA A 212 22.75 -19.62 0.47
C ALA A 212 24.22 -20.05 0.30
N PRO A 213 24.79 -19.94 -0.92
CA PRO A 213 26.22 -20.12 -1.11
C PRO A 213 27.01 -19.04 -0.35
N GLY A 214 28.06 -19.45 0.35
CA GLY A 214 28.97 -18.51 1.00
C GLY A 214 29.71 -17.64 -0.04
N PRO A 215 30.05 -16.38 0.29
CA PRO A 215 30.98 -15.57 -0.49
C PRO A 215 32.22 -16.36 -0.94
N TYR A 216 32.53 -16.32 -2.23
CA TYR A 216 33.62 -17.06 -2.86
C TYR A 216 33.53 -18.61 -2.77
N GLY A 217 32.36 -19.19 -2.45
CA GLY A 217 32.19 -20.65 -2.35
C GLY A 217 32.60 -21.43 -3.61
N ASP A 218 32.54 -20.78 -4.77
CA ASP A 218 32.93 -21.32 -6.08
C ASP A 218 34.39 -21.02 -6.50
N GLU A 219 35.17 -20.27 -5.70
CA GLU A 219 36.58 -20.01 -5.98
C GLU A 219 37.49 -21.04 -5.27
N ASP A 220 38.58 -21.45 -5.93
CA ASP A 220 39.61 -22.34 -5.35
C ASP A 220 40.34 -21.69 -4.15
N VAL A 221 40.35 -20.36 -4.09
CA VAL A 221 40.88 -19.54 -3.00
C VAL A 221 39.72 -18.76 -2.38
N ARG A 222 39.48 -18.95 -1.09
CA ARG A 222 38.32 -18.39 -0.38
C ARG A 222 38.77 -17.28 0.57
N TYR A 223 38.11 -16.13 0.50
CA TYR A 223 38.43 -14.95 1.30
C TYR A 223 37.42 -14.74 2.44
N LYS A 224 37.86 -14.13 3.54
CA LYS A 224 36.96 -13.59 4.57
C LYS A 224 36.20 -12.38 4.01
N THR A 225 34.99 -12.15 4.51
CA THR A 225 34.22 -10.94 4.20
C THR A 225 34.75 -9.77 5.04
N ASP A 226 35.08 -8.65 4.38
CA ASP A 226 35.57 -7.45 5.04
C ASP A 226 34.43 -6.62 5.65
N VAL A 227 34.66 -6.14 6.88
CA VAL A 227 33.76 -5.27 7.65
C VAL A 227 34.53 -4.03 8.08
N VAL A 228 34.29 -2.90 7.45
CA VAL A 228 34.86 -1.61 7.84
C VAL A 228 34.02 -1.00 8.95
N VAL A 229 34.63 -0.73 10.10
CA VAL A 229 33.93 -0.17 11.27
C VAL A 229 33.99 1.35 11.24
N THR A 230 32.88 2.01 10.92
CA THR A 230 32.79 3.47 10.89
C THR A 230 32.70 4.04 12.31
N ASP A 231 33.00 5.33 12.47
CA ASP A 231 33.26 6.01 13.77
C ASP A 231 34.53 5.56 14.53
N THR A 232 35.39 4.72 13.94
CA THR A 232 36.70 4.35 14.54
C THR A 232 37.89 5.13 13.99
N GLY A 233 37.64 6.15 13.18
CA GLY A 233 38.64 6.90 12.40
C GLY A 233 38.39 6.82 10.89
N PHE A 234 37.57 5.85 10.46
CA PHE A 234 36.91 5.86 9.15
C PHE A 234 35.67 6.75 9.19
N GLY A 235 35.52 7.61 8.18
CA GLY A 235 34.47 8.63 8.15
C GLY A 235 33.14 8.14 7.56
N GLY A 236 32.05 8.38 8.31
CA GLY A 236 30.65 8.41 7.85
C GLY A 236 30.01 7.08 7.45
N GLY A 237 28.68 7.11 7.27
CA GLY A 237 27.84 5.94 6.98
C GLY A 237 27.33 5.23 8.24
N TRP A 238 26.03 4.91 8.27
CA TRP A 238 25.40 4.17 9.38
C TRP A 238 25.51 2.65 9.17
N ALA A 239 25.04 2.19 8.02
CA ALA A 239 25.15 0.83 7.53
C ALA A 239 25.20 0.86 5.99
N PHE A 240 25.97 -0.05 5.38
CA PHE A 240 26.00 -0.28 3.93
C PHE A 240 26.65 -1.65 3.62
N GLY A 241 26.05 -2.40 2.70
CA GLY A 241 26.51 -3.70 2.22
C GLY A 241 26.69 -3.76 0.70
N GLY A 242 27.73 -4.48 0.26
CA GLY A 242 28.07 -4.67 -1.14
C GLY A 242 29.06 -5.82 -1.32
N SER A 243 30.23 -5.58 -1.90
CA SER A 243 31.34 -6.56 -1.84
C SER A 243 31.97 -6.67 -0.43
N SER A 244 31.67 -5.72 0.44
CA SER A 244 32.09 -5.66 1.85
C SER A 244 31.00 -4.93 2.63
N MET A 245 31.09 -4.90 3.95
CA MET A 245 30.18 -4.12 4.79
C MET A 245 30.89 -2.91 5.41
N TRP A 246 30.16 -1.81 5.55
CA TRP A 246 30.57 -0.59 6.25
C TRP A 246 29.53 -0.31 7.33
N LEU A 247 29.90 -0.50 8.60
CA LEU A 247 28.97 -0.54 9.72
C LEU A 247 29.44 0.37 10.85
N HIS A 248 28.54 1.20 11.37
CA HIS A 248 28.81 2.08 12.50
C HIS A 248 29.06 1.27 13.78
N SER A 249 30.04 1.68 14.59
CA SER A 249 30.39 0.94 15.82
C SER A 249 29.22 0.70 16.77
N ASP A 250 28.22 1.59 16.77
CA ASP A 250 27.05 1.48 17.63
C ASP A 250 26.04 0.40 17.22
N ILE A 251 26.03 -0.04 15.96
CA ILE A 251 25.11 -1.08 15.45
C ILE A 251 25.72 -2.50 15.45
N LEU A 252 26.98 -2.65 15.84
CA LEU A 252 27.71 -3.93 15.83
C LEU A 252 27.38 -4.87 17.00
N HIS A 253 26.25 -4.67 17.69
CA HIS A 253 25.84 -5.48 18.83
C HIS A 253 24.98 -6.68 18.42
N PRO A 254 24.98 -7.78 19.21
CA PRO A 254 24.00 -8.85 19.06
C PRO A 254 22.55 -8.33 19.07
N GLY A 255 21.70 -8.89 18.20
CA GLY A 255 20.31 -8.46 18.01
C GLY A 255 20.12 -7.25 17.08
N SER A 256 21.18 -6.67 16.53
CA SER A 256 21.08 -5.61 15.53
C SER A 256 20.58 -6.14 14.18
N GLY A 257 19.39 -5.72 13.77
CA GLY A 257 18.81 -6.08 12.46
C GLY A 257 19.57 -5.52 11.24
N TYR A 258 20.45 -4.53 11.44
CA TYR A 258 21.27 -3.95 10.38
C TYR A 258 22.35 -4.93 9.89
N ILE A 259 22.94 -5.73 10.79
CA ILE A 259 24.01 -6.68 10.42
C ILE A 259 23.53 -7.74 9.41
N PRO A 260 22.46 -8.52 9.66
CA PRO A 260 21.94 -9.48 8.69
C PRO A 260 21.39 -8.82 7.42
N HIS A 261 20.93 -7.56 7.49
CA HIS A 261 20.50 -6.79 6.33
C HIS A 261 21.69 -6.51 5.39
N GLU A 262 22.75 -5.86 5.87
CA GLU A 262 23.92 -5.54 5.03
C GLU A 262 24.65 -6.81 4.57
N PHE A 263 24.66 -7.88 5.37
CA PHE A 263 25.25 -9.15 4.95
C PHE A 263 24.41 -9.85 3.86
N ALA A 264 23.10 -9.63 3.81
CA ALA A 264 22.30 -10.09 2.68
C ALA A 264 22.74 -9.42 1.37
N HIS A 265 23.12 -8.14 1.38
CA HIS A 265 23.70 -7.48 0.21
C HIS A 265 25.06 -8.05 -0.19
N VAL A 266 25.85 -8.56 0.77
CA VAL A 266 27.07 -9.34 0.49
C VAL A 266 26.74 -10.65 -0.24
N VAL A 267 25.74 -11.39 0.21
CA VAL A 267 25.28 -12.62 -0.47
C VAL A 267 24.74 -12.31 -1.87
N GLN A 268 23.92 -11.26 -2.01
CA GLN A 268 23.42 -10.77 -3.30
C GLN A 268 24.55 -10.35 -4.24
N HIS A 269 25.61 -9.74 -3.70
CA HIS A 269 26.81 -9.45 -4.47
C HIS A 269 27.40 -10.78 -4.97
N TYR A 270 27.87 -11.65 -4.07
CA TYR A 270 28.65 -12.83 -4.46
C TYR A 270 27.87 -13.92 -5.22
N SER A 271 26.54 -13.92 -5.21
CA SER A 271 25.72 -14.79 -6.09
C SER A 271 25.91 -14.50 -7.59
N GLY A 272 26.29 -13.26 -7.94
CA GLY A 272 26.44 -12.78 -9.31
C GLY A 272 25.12 -12.46 -10.05
N GLY A 273 23.97 -12.93 -9.57
CA GLY A 273 22.67 -12.70 -10.19
C GLY A 273 21.99 -11.40 -9.75
N LEU A 274 20.95 -11.01 -10.50
CA LEU A 274 20.06 -9.86 -10.29
C LEU A 274 20.73 -8.47 -10.15
N ARG A 275 22.03 -8.35 -10.48
CA ARG A 275 22.84 -7.11 -10.47
C ARG A 275 22.49 -6.07 -11.58
N SER A 276 21.32 -6.16 -12.21
CA SER A 276 20.92 -5.28 -13.33
C SER A 276 20.15 -4.05 -12.82
N PRO A 277 20.38 -2.82 -13.35
CA PRO A 277 19.63 -1.63 -12.96
C PRO A 277 18.10 -1.72 -13.13
N ARG A 278 17.60 -2.66 -13.94
CA ARG A 278 16.15 -2.94 -14.07
C ARG A 278 15.56 -3.64 -12.85
N ALA A 279 16.33 -4.48 -12.17
CA ALA A 279 15.92 -5.23 -10.98
C ALA A 279 16.36 -4.55 -9.67
N TYR A 280 17.37 -3.68 -9.74
CA TYR A 280 18.18 -3.29 -8.59
C TYR A 280 17.89 -1.86 -8.10
N SER A 281 16.91 -1.74 -7.21
CA SER A 281 16.97 -0.84 -6.04
C SER A 281 15.88 -1.16 -5.01
N GLY A 282 14.72 -1.69 -5.42
CA GLY A 282 13.65 -2.08 -4.49
C GLY A 282 13.77 -3.52 -3.99
N PHE A 283 13.97 -4.47 -4.92
CA PHE A 283 13.89 -5.89 -4.59
C PHE A 283 15.07 -6.40 -3.73
N GLY A 284 16.25 -5.79 -3.90
CA GLY A 284 17.44 -6.08 -3.09
C GLY A 284 17.21 -5.77 -1.60
N GLU A 285 16.67 -4.59 -1.31
CA GLU A 285 16.33 -4.12 0.03
C GLU A 285 15.20 -4.96 0.66
N THR A 286 14.17 -5.31 -0.12
CA THR A 286 13.09 -6.25 0.28
C THR A 286 13.68 -7.59 0.75
N HIS A 287 14.61 -8.18 -0.01
CA HIS A 287 15.27 -9.43 0.38
C HIS A 287 16.16 -9.25 1.62
N ALA A 288 16.90 -8.15 1.72
CA ALA A 288 17.75 -7.88 2.86
C ALA A 288 16.95 -7.72 4.18
N GLN A 289 15.77 -7.08 4.12
CA GLN A 289 14.85 -7.05 5.26
C GLN A 289 14.25 -8.43 5.59
N TRP A 290 13.94 -9.26 4.59
CA TRP A 290 13.49 -10.63 4.84
C TRP A 290 14.57 -11.44 5.58
N VAL A 291 15.84 -11.39 5.16
CA VAL A 291 16.97 -12.06 5.85
C VAL A 291 17.14 -11.53 7.28
N SER A 292 17.06 -10.21 7.48
CA SER A 292 17.07 -9.59 8.81
C SER A 292 15.93 -10.08 9.70
N HIS A 293 14.73 -10.25 9.15
CA HIS A 293 13.62 -10.84 9.85
C HIS A 293 13.87 -12.32 10.21
N GLN A 294 14.41 -13.13 9.30
CA GLN A 294 14.67 -14.56 9.56
C GLN A 294 15.66 -14.78 10.71
N PHE A 295 16.70 -13.94 10.81
CA PHE A 295 17.78 -14.13 11.77
C PHE A 295 17.51 -13.46 13.13
N SER A 296 17.05 -12.20 13.13
CA SER A 296 17.01 -11.39 14.35
C SER A 296 15.62 -10.86 14.71
N LEU A 297 14.57 -11.19 13.94
CA LEU A 297 13.28 -10.48 13.97
C LEU A 297 13.51 -8.96 13.84
N GLY A 298 14.19 -8.54 12.77
CA GLY A 298 14.57 -7.14 12.48
C GLY A 298 13.42 -6.13 12.38
N GLU A 299 13.63 -4.97 11.77
CA GLU A 299 12.67 -3.84 11.84
C GLU A 299 11.29 -4.13 11.21
N VAL A 300 10.38 -4.71 12.01
CA VAL A 300 9.02 -5.11 11.60
C VAL A 300 8.05 -3.94 11.46
N GLY A 301 8.42 -2.71 11.86
CA GLY A 301 7.58 -1.52 11.67
C GLY A 301 7.18 -1.29 10.20
N HIS A 302 7.88 -1.94 9.27
CA HIS A 302 7.54 -1.97 7.86
C HIS A 302 6.23 -2.71 7.51
N VAL A 303 5.73 -3.59 8.39
CA VAL A 303 4.51 -4.38 8.18
C VAL A 303 3.27 -3.48 8.05
N GLY A 304 3.11 -2.49 8.92
CA GLY A 304 1.96 -1.57 8.87
C GLY A 304 1.87 -0.80 7.55
N THR A 305 3.02 -0.32 7.07
CA THR A 305 3.11 0.44 5.83
C THR A 305 2.96 -0.42 4.56
N TYR A 306 3.31 -1.72 4.61
CA TYR A 306 2.93 -2.66 3.56
C TYR A 306 1.41 -2.92 3.57
N ALA A 307 0.81 -3.09 4.75
CA ALA A 307 -0.64 -3.30 4.88
C ALA A 307 -1.43 -2.15 4.22
N ASP A 308 -0.98 -0.91 4.44
CA ASP A 308 -1.57 0.31 3.85
C ASP A 308 -1.50 0.36 2.31
N ARG A 309 -0.56 -0.39 1.70
CA ARG A 309 -0.16 -0.29 0.29
C ARG A 309 -0.11 -1.64 -0.43
N SER A 310 -0.84 -2.63 0.09
CA SER A 310 -0.97 -3.97 -0.46
C SER A 310 -1.40 -4.02 -1.93
N ASN A 311 -2.07 -2.97 -2.44
CA ASN A 311 -2.54 -2.88 -3.82
C ASN A 311 -1.45 -2.51 -4.85
N TYR A 312 -0.22 -2.24 -4.42
CA TYR A 312 0.91 -1.95 -5.31
C TYR A 312 1.66 -3.22 -5.76
N HIS A 313 2.32 -3.15 -6.91
CA HIS A 313 3.18 -4.24 -7.39
C HIS A 313 4.33 -4.50 -6.39
N LEU A 314 4.65 -5.77 -6.14
CA LEU A 314 5.65 -6.18 -5.13
C LEU A 314 7.01 -5.49 -5.30
N SER A 315 7.51 -5.41 -6.55
CA SER A 315 8.76 -4.72 -6.89
C SER A 315 8.62 -3.19 -7.11
N SER A 316 7.48 -2.58 -6.76
CA SER A 316 7.29 -1.13 -6.96
C SER A 316 8.33 -0.32 -6.16
N PRO A 317 8.89 0.78 -6.69
CA PRO A 317 9.76 1.68 -5.92
C PRO A 317 9.00 2.40 -4.80
N ARG A 318 7.66 2.29 -4.73
CA ARG A 318 6.87 2.71 -3.58
C ARG A 318 6.93 1.67 -2.42
N MET A 319 7.38 0.44 -2.69
CA MET A 319 7.43 -0.70 -1.75
C MET A 319 8.85 -1.16 -1.33
N ILE A 320 9.94 -0.48 -1.71
CA ILE A 320 11.37 -0.81 -1.46
C ILE A 320 11.66 -1.78 -0.30
N TYR A 321 11.48 -1.34 0.96
CA TYR A 321 11.77 -2.14 2.16
C TYR A 321 10.60 -3.00 2.63
N TRP A 322 9.40 -2.72 2.13
CA TRP A 322 8.13 -3.05 2.75
C TRP A 322 7.57 -4.39 2.25
N SER A 323 7.92 -4.81 1.02
CA SER A 323 7.42 -6.06 0.39
C SER A 323 7.97 -7.37 0.97
N TRP A 324 8.79 -7.35 2.03
CA TRP A 324 9.45 -8.55 2.56
C TRP A 324 8.47 -9.63 3.06
N ILE A 325 7.25 -9.24 3.46
CA ILE A 325 6.20 -10.17 3.89
C ILE A 325 5.76 -11.15 2.78
N PHE A 326 5.93 -10.80 1.50
CA PHE A 326 5.71 -11.74 0.40
C PHE A 326 6.72 -12.90 0.44
N MET A 327 7.99 -12.62 0.77
CA MET A 327 8.98 -13.67 0.99
C MET A 327 8.64 -14.49 2.24
N GLN A 328 8.12 -13.87 3.30
CA GLN A 328 7.60 -14.61 4.46
C GLN A 328 6.43 -15.55 4.12
N ALA A 329 5.52 -15.13 3.23
CA ALA A 329 4.43 -15.98 2.76
C ALA A 329 4.92 -17.21 1.98
N ILE A 330 5.97 -17.03 1.18
CA ILE A 330 6.69 -18.11 0.50
C ILE A 330 7.42 -19.03 1.49
N THR A 331 8.10 -18.43 2.47
CA THR A 331 8.82 -19.13 3.54
C THR A 331 7.90 -20.07 4.33
N GLU A 332 6.67 -19.61 4.62
CA GLU A 332 5.63 -20.39 5.30
C GLU A 332 4.72 -21.19 4.33
N HIS A 333 5.03 -21.21 3.02
CA HIS A 333 4.29 -22.00 2.03
C HIS A 333 4.79 -23.46 2.02
N PRO A 334 3.88 -24.47 2.11
CA PRO A 334 4.26 -25.87 2.32
C PRO A 334 5.17 -26.45 1.23
N ASP A 335 4.99 -26.03 -0.03
CA ASP A 335 5.73 -26.56 -1.18
C ASP A 335 6.96 -25.72 -1.59
N LEU A 336 7.20 -24.56 -0.98
CA LEU A 336 8.30 -23.65 -1.36
C LEU A 336 9.41 -23.62 -0.30
N GLY A 337 9.10 -23.20 0.93
CA GLY A 337 10.04 -23.22 2.05
C GLY A 337 11.06 -22.06 2.11
N PRO A 338 11.93 -22.06 3.15
CA PRO A 338 12.80 -20.94 3.49
C PRO A 338 14.03 -20.76 2.59
N ASP A 339 14.43 -21.80 1.86
CA ASP A 339 15.51 -21.76 0.85
C ASP A 339 15.11 -20.92 -0.38
N TYR A 340 13.81 -20.82 -0.62
CA TYR A 340 13.27 -20.33 -1.88
C TYR A 340 13.53 -18.83 -2.15
N PRO A 341 13.38 -17.90 -1.18
CA PRO A 341 13.61 -16.47 -1.45
C PRO A 341 15.06 -16.11 -1.75
N ILE A 342 16.03 -16.89 -1.28
CA ILE A 342 17.46 -16.65 -1.54
C ILE A 342 17.96 -17.39 -2.79
N ALA A 343 17.34 -18.53 -3.15
CA ALA A 343 17.61 -19.28 -4.38
C ALA A 343 17.55 -18.42 -5.64
N VAL A 344 16.62 -17.45 -5.69
CA VAL A 344 16.44 -16.57 -6.85
C VAL A 344 17.69 -15.78 -7.22
N TYR A 345 18.57 -15.46 -6.26
CA TYR A 345 19.76 -14.66 -6.52
C TYR A 345 20.86 -15.47 -7.22
N TYR A 346 21.14 -16.71 -6.80
CA TYR A 346 22.18 -17.51 -7.43
C TYR A 346 21.68 -18.31 -8.65
N GLU A 347 20.43 -18.78 -8.66
CA GLU A 347 19.86 -19.51 -9.81
C GLU A 347 19.47 -18.63 -11.01
N SER A 348 19.37 -17.31 -10.83
CA SER A 348 19.19 -16.36 -11.96
C SER A 348 20.49 -16.13 -12.74
N ASN A 349 21.64 -16.56 -12.23
CA ASN A 349 22.96 -16.38 -12.85
C ASN A 349 23.22 -17.41 -13.97
N ARG A 350 22.42 -17.32 -15.05
CA ARG A 350 22.36 -18.30 -16.13
C ARG A 350 23.46 -18.18 -17.19
N ASN A 351 24.27 -17.12 -17.13
CA ASN A 351 25.39 -16.89 -18.05
C ASN A 351 26.72 -17.04 -17.32
N ASN A 352 27.36 -18.21 -17.47
CA ASN A 352 28.64 -18.36 -18.17
C ASN A 352 29.43 -19.58 -17.66
N SER A 353 30.13 -20.27 -18.57
CA SER A 353 31.07 -21.36 -18.31
C SER A 353 32.39 -20.89 -17.67
N ASN A 354 32.35 -19.82 -16.89
CA ASN A 354 33.45 -19.26 -16.11
C ASN A 354 32.87 -18.40 -14.98
N ARG A 355 32.67 -19.00 -13.79
CA ARG A 355 32.18 -18.33 -12.56
C ARG A 355 33.10 -17.21 -12.03
N ILE A 356 34.25 -17.00 -12.68
CA ILE A 356 35.39 -16.19 -12.18
C ILE A 356 35.41 -14.75 -12.73
N MET A 357 34.65 -14.43 -13.80
CA MET A 357 34.78 -13.12 -14.48
C MET A 357 33.82 -12.04 -13.96
N ARG A 358 34.37 -11.16 -13.12
CA ARG A 358 33.75 -10.00 -12.44
C ARG A 358 33.38 -8.82 -13.38
N ASN A 359 32.77 -9.10 -14.54
CA ASN A 359 32.29 -8.06 -15.48
C ASN A 359 30.76 -7.93 -15.45
N HIS A 360 30.27 -6.70 -15.39
CA HIS A 360 28.84 -6.36 -15.46
C HIS A 360 28.17 -6.95 -16.73
N GLY A 361 27.07 -7.69 -16.60
CA GLY A 361 26.41 -8.27 -17.78
C GLY A 361 25.17 -9.14 -17.55
N ASN A 362 24.04 -8.52 -17.19
CA ASN A 362 22.65 -8.99 -17.38
C ASN A 362 22.31 -10.45 -16.98
N THR A 363 21.56 -10.59 -15.87
CA THR A 363 20.49 -11.60 -15.86
C THR A 363 19.52 -11.32 -17.00
N GLN A 364 18.99 -12.37 -17.64
CA GLN A 364 17.96 -12.26 -18.68
C GLN A 364 16.54 -12.14 -18.08
N GLU A 365 16.41 -12.35 -16.77
CA GLU A 365 15.15 -12.38 -16.03
C GLU A 365 15.12 -11.37 -14.87
N ASP A 366 13.91 -10.88 -14.60
CA ASP A 366 13.50 -10.12 -13.40
C ASP A 366 13.39 -11.06 -12.18
N PRO A 367 13.57 -10.57 -10.93
CA PRO A 367 13.41 -11.41 -9.75
C PRO A 367 12.09 -12.21 -9.72
N LEU A 368 10.95 -11.61 -10.05
CA LEU A 368 9.65 -12.31 -10.03
C LEU A 368 9.54 -13.36 -11.13
N GLN A 369 10.20 -13.18 -12.28
CA GLN A 369 10.32 -14.24 -13.29
C GLN A 369 11.11 -15.43 -12.74
N ALA A 370 12.17 -15.19 -11.98
CA ALA A 370 12.89 -16.25 -11.28
C ALA A 370 11.99 -16.96 -10.24
N PHE A 371 11.18 -16.22 -9.47
CA PHE A 371 10.19 -16.80 -8.54
C PHE A 371 9.14 -17.67 -9.24
N MET A 372 8.66 -17.31 -10.43
CA MET A 372 7.71 -18.13 -11.19
C MET A 372 8.38 -19.40 -11.74
N ARG A 373 9.57 -19.21 -12.31
CA ARG A 373 10.34 -20.24 -12.99
C ARG A 373 10.82 -21.33 -12.03
N LEU A 374 11.43 -20.94 -10.90
CA LEU A 374 11.97 -21.88 -9.93
C LEU A 374 10.87 -22.75 -9.30
N GLY A 375 9.63 -22.27 -9.24
CA GLY A 375 8.52 -22.98 -8.62
C GLY A 375 7.95 -24.02 -9.56
N TYR A 376 7.98 -23.71 -10.87
CA TYR A 376 7.77 -24.70 -11.92
C TYR A 376 8.89 -25.75 -11.94
N GLU A 377 10.16 -25.35 -11.87
CA GLU A 377 11.32 -26.26 -11.83
C GLU A 377 11.35 -27.14 -10.56
N LYS A 378 10.94 -26.62 -9.39
CA LYS A 378 10.78 -27.35 -8.11
C LYS A 378 9.52 -28.24 -8.08
N GLY A 379 8.64 -28.13 -9.09
CA GLY A 379 7.39 -28.89 -9.21
C GLY A 379 6.23 -28.38 -8.34
N ALA A 380 6.41 -27.26 -7.62
CA ALA A 380 5.36 -26.60 -6.84
C ALA A 380 4.29 -25.96 -7.76
N PHE A 381 4.68 -25.42 -8.92
CA PHE A 381 3.76 -24.77 -9.85
C PHE A 381 3.52 -25.62 -11.10
N LYS A 382 2.26 -25.81 -11.50
CA LYS A 382 1.89 -26.46 -12.78
C LYS A 382 2.12 -25.56 -13.99
N HIS A 383 1.99 -24.25 -13.79
CA HIS A 383 2.27 -23.19 -14.75
C HIS A 383 2.93 -22.04 -13.99
N PRO A 384 4.02 -21.41 -14.49
CA PRO A 384 4.81 -20.46 -13.72
C PRO A 384 3.99 -19.27 -13.19
N GLU A 385 3.30 -18.55 -14.08
CA GLU A 385 2.56 -17.33 -13.76
C GLU A 385 1.30 -17.61 -12.94
N LYS A 386 0.58 -18.70 -13.26
CA LYS A 386 -0.66 -19.05 -12.54
C LYS A 386 -0.38 -19.60 -11.15
N GLY A 387 0.61 -20.48 -10.99
CA GLY A 387 1.00 -21.01 -9.68
C GLY A 387 1.57 -19.90 -8.78
N PHE A 388 2.33 -18.97 -9.35
CA PHE A 388 2.72 -17.76 -8.63
C PHE A 388 1.51 -16.90 -8.24
N GLY A 389 0.57 -16.69 -9.16
CA GLY A 389 -0.71 -16.01 -8.88
C GLY A 389 -1.51 -16.66 -7.75
N ASP A 390 -1.55 -17.99 -7.68
CA ASP A 390 -2.19 -18.74 -6.62
C ASP A 390 -1.52 -18.44 -5.26
N VAL A 391 -0.18 -18.43 -5.18
CA VAL A 391 0.58 -18.03 -3.97
C VAL A 391 0.30 -16.57 -3.56
N ILE A 392 0.16 -15.65 -4.51
CA ILE A 392 -0.22 -14.26 -4.22
C ILE A 392 -1.66 -14.18 -3.69
N GLY A 393 -2.59 -14.98 -4.22
CA GLY A 393 -3.96 -15.08 -3.70
C GLY A 393 -4.03 -15.65 -2.29
N GLU A 394 -3.25 -16.68 -1.97
CA GLU A 394 -3.11 -17.22 -0.61
C GLU A 394 -2.47 -16.22 0.35
N MET A 395 -1.43 -15.51 -0.07
CA MET A 395 -0.82 -14.44 0.70
C MET A 395 -1.83 -13.32 0.99
N ALA A 396 -2.60 -12.89 -0.01
CA ALA A 396 -3.63 -11.87 0.15
C ALA A 396 -4.66 -12.29 1.22
N ALA A 397 -5.13 -13.54 1.14
CA ALA A 397 -6.06 -14.12 2.11
C ALA A 397 -5.46 -14.20 3.52
N LYS A 398 -4.22 -14.66 3.69
CA LYS A 398 -3.51 -14.66 4.98
C LYS A 398 -3.33 -13.24 5.54
N ASN A 399 -3.00 -12.26 4.71
CA ASN A 399 -2.83 -10.86 5.10
C ASN A 399 -4.12 -10.13 5.51
N ALA A 400 -5.30 -10.71 5.30
CA ALA A 400 -6.54 -10.15 5.87
C ALA A 400 -6.52 -10.16 7.41
N THR A 401 -6.04 -11.26 7.99
CA THR A 401 -5.99 -11.51 9.44
C THR A 401 -4.56 -11.63 9.99
N TRP A 402 -3.55 -11.59 9.11
CA TRP A 402 -2.12 -11.81 9.37
C TRP A 402 -1.83 -13.22 9.88
N ASP A 403 -2.40 -14.21 9.21
CA ASP A 403 -2.27 -15.64 9.52
C ASP A 403 -0.88 -16.19 9.19
N TYR A 404 0.08 -15.87 10.06
CA TYR A 404 1.48 -16.29 10.03
C TYR A 404 1.92 -16.78 11.41
N VAL A 405 3.09 -17.42 11.50
CA VAL A 405 3.72 -17.77 12.80
C VAL A 405 3.79 -16.54 13.73
N PHE A 406 4.28 -15.41 13.22
CA PHE A 406 4.47 -14.17 13.99
C PHE A 406 3.27 -13.22 14.00
N ARG A 407 2.04 -13.73 13.84
CA ARG A 407 0.78 -12.94 13.83
C ARG A 407 0.71 -11.86 14.90
N TYR A 408 1.09 -12.16 16.15
CA TYR A 408 1.04 -11.20 17.25
C TYR A 408 1.97 -9.99 17.05
N LEU A 409 3.17 -10.22 16.51
CA LEU A 409 4.16 -9.18 16.17
C LEU A 409 3.69 -8.35 14.98
N TYR A 410 3.17 -8.99 13.93
CA TYR A 410 2.69 -8.27 12.75
C TYR A 410 1.49 -7.38 13.08
N GLN A 411 0.54 -7.92 13.86
CA GLN A 411 -0.63 -7.15 14.31
C GLN A 411 -0.28 -6.01 15.29
N SER A 412 0.85 -6.05 16.01
CA SER A 412 1.25 -4.92 16.87
C SER A 412 1.78 -3.72 16.10
N GLU A 413 2.39 -3.94 14.93
CA GLU A 413 2.91 -2.87 14.07
C GLU A 413 1.82 -2.23 13.19
N ILE A 414 0.72 -2.95 12.96
CA ILE A 414 -0.40 -2.47 12.15
C ILE A 414 -1.29 -1.57 13.01
N LYS A 415 -1.17 -0.27 12.79
CA LYS A 415 -2.13 0.70 13.32
C LYS A 415 -3.48 0.44 12.64
N PRO A 416 -4.59 0.31 13.38
CA PRO A 416 -5.92 0.25 12.78
C PRO A 416 -6.24 1.62 12.19
N THR A 417 -6.02 1.75 10.89
CA THR A 417 -6.32 2.95 10.11
C THR A 417 -7.13 2.54 8.88
N ARG A 418 -7.85 3.50 8.31
CA ARG A 418 -8.60 3.32 7.05
C ARG A 418 -7.73 2.94 5.84
N TYR A 419 -6.39 2.96 5.99
CA TYR A 419 -5.43 2.73 4.93
C TYR A 419 -5.10 1.24 4.73
N ASN A 420 -5.26 0.38 5.74
CA ASN A 420 -5.01 -1.06 5.59
C ASN A 420 -6.23 -1.85 5.06
N ARG A 421 -7.25 -1.17 4.54
CA ARG A 421 -8.47 -1.73 3.92
C ARG A 421 -8.78 -1.05 2.58
N THR A 422 -9.43 -1.80 1.69
CA THR A 422 -9.99 -1.32 0.44
C THR A 422 -11.48 -1.00 0.61
N LEU A 423 -11.89 0.15 0.07
CA LEU A 423 -13.26 0.60 0.05
C LEU A 423 -13.91 0.23 -1.28
N LEU A 424 -15.13 -0.31 -1.23
CA LEU A 424 -15.92 -0.60 -2.42
C LEU A 424 -17.13 0.35 -2.50
N MET A 425 -17.28 1.01 -3.65
CA MET A 425 -18.40 1.89 -4.01
C MET A 425 -19.49 1.08 -4.74
N PRO A 426 -20.78 1.46 -4.68
CA PRO A 426 -21.83 0.73 -5.39
C PRO A 426 -21.69 0.98 -6.90
N VAL A 427 -21.89 -0.05 -7.70
CA VAL A 427 -21.83 0.05 -9.16
C VAL A 427 -23.16 0.61 -9.69
N PRO A 428 -23.21 1.80 -10.33
CA PRO A 428 -24.48 2.50 -10.56
C PRO A 428 -25.42 1.86 -11.58
N ASP A 429 -24.90 1.01 -12.47
CA ASP A 429 -25.66 0.24 -13.47
C ASP A 429 -25.93 -1.22 -13.06
N ARG A 430 -25.44 -1.66 -11.89
CA ARG A 430 -25.56 -3.05 -11.39
C ARG A 430 -25.96 -3.06 -9.90
N GLU A 431 -27.25 -3.16 -9.62
CA GLU A 431 -27.79 -3.24 -8.25
C GLU A 431 -27.16 -4.41 -7.46
N GLY A 432 -26.68 -4.15 -6.24
CA GLY A 432 -26.01 -5.14 -5.38
C GLY A 432 -24.53 -5.40 -5.70
N TRP A 433 -23.98 -4.82 -6.76
CA TRP A 433 -22.57 -4.92 -7.12
C TRP A 433 -21.77 -3.74 -6.57
N PHE A 434 -20.50 -3.99 -6.26
CA PHE A 434 -19.56 -2.99 -5.77
C PHE A 434 -18.20 -3.07 -6.48
N ALA A 435 -17.51 -1.93 -6.60
CA ALA A 435 -16.19 -1.80 -7.23
C ALA A 435 -15.24 -0.93 -6.41
N PRO A 436 -13.90 -1.13 -6.42
CA PRO A 436 -12.97 -0.22 -5.77
C PRO A 436 -12.87 1.11 -6.52
N MET A 437 -12.55 2.20 -5.80
CA MET A 437 -12.13 3.46 -6.44
C MET A 437 -10.81 3.27 -7.22
N PRO A 438 -10.51 4.07 -8.28
CA PRO A 438 -9.30 3.91 -9.10
C PRO A 438 -7.97 3.91 -8.32
N GLY A 439 -7.86 4.71 -7.26
CA GLY A 439 -6.68 4.73 -6.37
C GLY A 439 -6.45 3.42 -5.59
N PHE A 440 -7.48 2.60 -5.40
CA PHE A 440 -7.42 1.33 -4.66
C PHE A 440 -7.21 0.11 -5.54
N LEU A 441 -7.40 0.23 -6.86
CA LEU A 441 -7.26 -0.89 -7.78
C LEU A 441 -5.89 -1.59 -7.63
N PRO A 442 -5.86 -2.93 -7.62
CA PRO A 442 -4.61 -3.67 -7.55
C PRO A 442 -3.81 -3.51 -8.84
N GLN A 443 -2.51 -3.28 -8.71
CA GLN A 443 -1.53 -3.49 -9.77
C GLN A 443 -1.21 -4.99 -9.87
N GLN A 444 -0.51 -5.43 -10.92
CA GLN A 444 -0.02 -6.82 -11.04
C GLN A 444 0.68 -7.27 -9.73
N TYR A 445 0.22 -8.37 -9.17
CA TYR A 445 0.61 -8.97 -7.87
C TYR A 445 0.46 -8.08 -6.63
N GLY A 446 -0.20 -6.93 -6.76
CA GLY A 446 -0.86 -6.24 -5.66
C GLY A 446 -2.24 -6.86 -5.39
N TYR A 447 -2.77 -6.59 -4.20
CA TYR A 447 -4.06 -7.10 -3.76
C TYR A 447 -4.85 -6.09 -2.91
N ASN A 448 -6.13 -6.39 -2.71
CA ASN A 448 -7.07 -5.63 -1.90
C ASN A 448 -7.54 -6.48 -0.73
N VAL A 449 -7.79 -5.84 0.42
CA VAL A 449 -8.42 -6.44 1.61
C VAL A 449 -9.66 -5.62 1.94
N ILE A 450 -10.83 -6.16 1.67
CA ILE A 450 -12.12 -5.52 1.89
C ILE A 450 -12.69 -6.12 3.18
N GLU A 451 -12.97 -5.27 4.16
CA GLU A 451 -13.65 -5.67 5.39
C GLU A 451 -15.15 -5.76 5.15
N LEU A 452 -15.78 -6.81 5.66
CA LEU A 452 -17.19 -7.13 5.47
C LEU A 452 -17.87 -7.18 6.85
N VAL A 453 -18.95 -6.42 6.99
CA VAL A 453 -19.86 -6.50 8.13
C VAL A 453 -20.87 -7.59 7.81
N ILE A 454 -20.83 -8.68 8.58
CA ILE A 454 -21.80 -9.79 8.49
C ILE A 454 -23.20 -9.24 8.74
N ASP A 455 -24.15 -9.53 7.84
CA ASP A 455 -25.53 -9.09 8.01
C ASP A 455 -26.19 -9.85 9.17
N ASN A 456 -27.08 -9.20 9.93
CA ASN A 456 -27.79 -9.86 11.03
C ASN A 456 -28.56 -11.08 10.51
N GLU A 457 -28.51 -12.18 11.28
CA GLU A 457 -29.18 -13.46 10.96
C GLU A 457 -28.60 -14.23 9.74
N SER A 458 -27.50 -13.74 9.13
CA SER A 458 -26.78 -14.44 8.06
C SER A 458 -26.04 -15.69 8.55
N ASP A 459 -26.17 -16.79 7.83
CA ASP A 459 -25.42 -18.05 8.01
C ASP A 459 -24.44 -18.36 6.87
N LEU A 460 -24.41 -17.53 5.81
CA LEU A 460 -23.62 -17.72 4.61
C LEU A 460 -23.19 -16.37 4.03
N ILE A 461 -21.90 -16.22 3.73
CA ILE A 461 -21.44 -15.15 2.83
C ILE A 461 -21.24 -15.76 1.44
N GLU A 462 -21.85 -15.18 0.43
CA GLU A 462 -21.66 -15.53 -0.99
C GLU A 462 -21.20 -14.29 -1.77
N ILE A 463 -20.30 -14.50 -2.73
CA ILE A 463 -19.95 -13.48 -3.72
C ILE A 463 -20.08 -14.00 -5.14
N ASN A 464 -20.33 -13.08 -6.07
CA ASN A 464 -20.14 -13.27 -7.50
C ASN A 464 -19.10 -12.27 -8.00
N PHE A 465 -17.95 -12.74 -8.47
CA PHE A 465 -16.79 -11.93 -8.82
C PHE A 465 -16.63 -11.79 -10.34
N ASP A 466 -16.45 -10.56 -10.80
CA ASP A 466 -16.37 -10.20 -12.22
C ASP A 466 -15.15 -9.29 -12.45
N GLY A 467 -14.12 -9.81 -13.11
CA GLY A 467 -12.89 -9.07 -13.40
C GLY A 467 -13.00 -8.37 -14.74
N ILE A 468 -12.82 -7.05 -14.77
CA ILE A 468 -12.94 -6.25 -15.99
C ILE A 468 -11.63 -6.37 -16.77
N GLU A 469 -11.67 -6.97 -17.96
CA GLU A 469 -10.48 -7.24 -18.76
C GLU A 469 -9.90 -5.91 -19.27
N VAL A 470 -8.66 -5.61 -18.86
CA VAL A 470 -7.91 -4.40 -19.28
C VAL A 470 -6.77 -4.71 -20.26
N GLU A 471 -6.52 -5.99 -20.53
CA GLU A 471 -5.48 -6.51 -21.42
C GLU A 471 -5.61 -8.02 -21.59
N ASP A 472 -5.03 -8.56 -22.68
CA ASP A 472 -4.92 -10.00 -22.87
C ASP A 472 -4.23 -10.68 -21.68
N GLY A 473 -4.94 -11.64 -21.07
CA GLY A 473 -4.43 -12.45 -19.98
C GLY A 473 -4.56 -11.81 -18.59
N ALA A 474 -5.31 -10.71 -18.45
CA ALA A 474 -5.78 -10.24 -17.14
C ALA A 474 -6.49 -11.38 -16.39
N ASP A 475 -6.15 -11.55 -15.11
CA ASP A 475 -6.62 -12.66 -14.26
C ASP A 475 -6.50 -12.22 -12.79
N TRP A 476 -7.33 -12.79 -11.92
CA TRP A 476 -7.43 -12.38 -10.51
C TRP A 476 -7.46 -13.59 -9.58
N ARG A 477 -7.28 -13.38 -8.28
CA ARG A 477 -7.62 -14.34 -7.23
C ARG A 477 -8.47 -13.68 -6.15
N ALA A 478 -9.71 -14.14 -6.03
CA ALA A 478 -10.67 -13.69 -5.02
C ALA A 478 -10.98 -14.81 -4.01
N THR A 479 -10.92 -14.48 -2.72
CA THR A 479 -11.11 -15.40 -1.59
C THR A 479 -11.85 -14.71 -0.45
N LEU A 480 -12.87 -15.36 0.11
CA LEU A 480 -13.50 -14.92 1.35
C LEU A 480 -12.72 -15.48 2.55
N VAL A 481 -12.53 -14.66 3.56
CA VAL A 481 -11.82 -14.99 4.80
C VAL A 481 -12.76 -14.73 5.97
N VAL A 482 -12.93 -15.71 6.85
CA VAL A 482 -13.75 -15.57 8.07
C VAL A 482 -12.89 -15.92 9.28
N GLY A 483 -12.89 -15.04 10.28
CA GLY A 483 -12.16 -15.16 11.53
C GLY A 483 -13.08 -15.12 12.76
N ASN A 484 -12.60 -15.69 13.86
CA ASN A 484 -13.26 -15.66 15.16
C ASN A 484 -12.36 -15.08 16.27
N LYS A 485 -12.96 -14.72 17.42
CA LYS A 485 -12.25 -14.19 18.61
C LYS A 485 -11.23 -15.16 19.22
N ASN A 486 -11.31 -16.44 18.85
CA ASN A 486 -10.36 -17.49 19.25
C ASN A 486 -9.17 -17.58 18.28
N GLY A 487 -9.07 -16.67 17.31
CA GLY A 487 -7.94 -16.58 16.39
C GLY A 487 -7.98 -17.60 15.23
N SER A 488 -8.94 -18.52 15.20
CA SER A 488 -9.12 -19.43 14.07
C SER A 488 -9.51 -18.63 12.83
N VAL A 489 -8.96 -19.01 11.67
CA VAL A 489 -9.25 -18.40 10.37
C VAL A 489 -9.70 -19.49 9.40
N ARG A 490 -10.65 -19.17 8.53
CA ARG A 490 -11.14 -20.04 7.47
C ARG A 490 -11.19 -19.28 6.16
N TYR A 491 -10.98 -20.02 5.07
CA TYR A 491 -10.90 -19.50 3.72
C TYR A 491 -11.96 -20.19 2.86
N SER A 492 -12.63 -19.43 1.97
CA SER A 492 -13.46 -20.05 0.93
C SER A 492 -12.57 -20.69 -0.14
N LYS A 493 -13.21 -21.36 -1.11
CA LYS A 493 -12.51 -21.74 -2.34
C LYS A 493 -12.09 -20.46 -3.08
N MET A 494 -10.79 -20.29 -3.29
CA MET A 494 -10.24 -19.24 -4.14
C MET A 494 -10.75 -19.41 -5.59
N ILE A 495 -11.17 -18.30 -6.20
CA ILE A 495 -11.69 -18.22 -7.57
C ILE A 495 -11.00 -17.11 -8.36
N ASN A 496 -11.16 -17.10 -9.68
CA ASN A 496 -10.75 -15.99 -10.54
C ASN A 496 -11.91 -15.30 -11.27
N SER A 497 -13.07 -15.97 -11.37
CA SER A 497 -14.36 -15.40 -11.79
C SER A 497 -15.53 -16.23 -11.24
N GLY A 498 -16.72 -15.64 -11.23
CA GLY A 498 -17.95 -16.30 -10.81
C GLY A 498 -18.09 -16.44 -9.29
N TYR A 499 -18.67 -17.55 -8.84
CA TYR A 499 -19.19 -17.69 -7.47
C TYR A 499 -18.22 -18.40 -6.50
N THR A 500 -18.13 -17.88 -5.28
CA THR A 500 -17.59 -18.58 -4.11
C THR A 500 -18.35 -18.17 -2.85
N SER A 501 -18.35 -19.03 -1.83
CA SER A 501 -19.08 -18.80 -0.59
C SER A 501 -18.39 -19.43 0.62
N ILE A 502 -18.78 -18.99 1.82
CA ILE A 502 -18.32 -19.55 3.09
C ILE A 502 -19.45 -19.54 4.11
N GLU A 503 -19.79 -20.72 4.64
CA GLU A 503 -20.72 -20.88 5.77
C GLU A 503 -20.14 -20.22 7.02
N LEU A 504 -20.96 -19.47 7.75
CA LEU A 504 -20.65 -18.86 9.03
C LEU A 504 -20.90 -19.85 10.17
N ARG A 505 -20.11 -19.76 11.24
CA ARG A 505 -20.15 -20.65 12.41
C ARG A 505 -20.31 -19.83 13.68
N GLU A 506 -20.79 -20.48 14.74
CA GLU A 506 -20.88 -19.86 16.06
C GLU A 506 -19.51 -19.32 16.51
N GLY A 507 -19.47 -18.02 16.82
CA GLY A 507 -18.27 -17.31 17.26
C GLY A 507 -17.49 -16.58 16.16
N ASP A 508 -17.80 -16.82 14.87
CA ASP A 508 -17.26 -16.01 13.78
C ASP A 508 -17.74 -14.56 13.91
N ASN A 509 -16.81 -13.61 13.73
CA ASN A 509 -17.08 -12.19 13.99
C ASN A 509 -16.19 -11.22 13.19
N GLU A 510 -15.36 -11.76 12.29
CA GLU A 510 -14.52 -11.02 11.36
C GLU A 510 -14.75 -11.64 9.98
N ALA A 511 -15.04 -10.82 8.97
CA ALA A 511 -15.19 -11.29 7.59
C ALA A 511 -14.48 -10.33 6.64
N TYR A 512 -13.81 -10.90 5.64
CA TYR A 512 -13.07 -10.15 4.62
C TYR A 512 -13.28 -10.78 3.25
N LEU A 513 -13.24 -9.96 2.21
CA LEU A 513 -12.96 -10.38 0.85
C LEU A 513 -11.55 -9.91 0.48
N THR A 514 -10.73 -10.79 -0.05
CA THR A 514 -9.42 -10.44 -0.61
C THR A 514 -9.42 -10.64 -2.12
N VAL A 515 -8.88 -9.68 -2.87
CA VAL A 515 -8.78 -9.75 -4.34
C VAL A 515 -7.37 -9.37 -4.77
N ALA A 516 -6.61 -10.32 -5.32
CA ALA A 516 -5.30 -10.07 -5.92
C ALA A 516 -5.41 -9.98 -7.46
N ALA A 517 -4.64 -9.08 -8.08
CA ALA A 517 -4.46 -9.09 -9.52
C ALA A 517 -3.29 -10.00 -9.88
N THR A 518 -3.55 -11.03 -10.67
CA THR A 518 -2.60 -12.13 -10.89
C THR A 518 -2.56 -12.49 -12.38
N PRO A 519 -2.22 -11.55 -13.27
CA PRO A 519 -2.29 -11.75 -14.71
C PRO A 519 -1.48 -12.98 -15.13
N SER A 520 -2.02 -13.71 -16.10
CA SER A 520 -1.42 -14.91 -16.69
C SER A 520 -0.25 -14.62 -17.63
N VAL A 521 0.06 -13.34 -17.86
CA VAL A 521 1.23 -12.86 -18.61
C VAL A 521 1.98 -11.87 -17.73
N TYR A 522 3.16 -12.24 -17.23
CA TYR A 522 3.97 -11.33 -16.42
C TYR A 522 4.61 -10.21 -17.25
N ARG A 523 4.53 -8.98 -16.75
CA ARG A 523 5.24 -7.82 -17.31
C ARG A 523 6.21 -7.22 -16.27
N PRO A 524 7.54 -7.22 -16.53
CA PRO A 524 8.51 -6.58 -15.65
C PRO A 524 8.20 -5.11 -15.36
N VAL A 525 8.49 -4.66 -14.13
CA VAL A 525 8.33 -3.27 -13.72
C VAL A 525 9.66 -2.55 -13.81
N GLU A 526 9.75 -1.56 -14.71
CA GLU A 526 10.95 -0.71 -14.81
C GLU A 526 10.94 0.44 -13.78
N VAL A 527 12.08 0.64 -13.12
CA VAL A 527 12.30 1.80 -12.24
C VAL A 527 12.29 3.09 -13.08
N ASN A 528 11.57 4.12 -12.62
CA ASN A 528 11.33 5.39 -13.31
C ASN A 528 10.49 5.32 -14.60
N ARG A 529 9.54 4.38 -14.71
CA ARG A 529 8.50 4.39 -15.76
C ARG A 529 7.51 5.57 -15.62
N ASP A 530 6.81 5.91 -16.71
CA ASP A 530 5.66 6.85 -16.68
C ASP A 530 4.62 6.29 -15.70
N PHE A 531 4.13 7.14 -14.79
CA PHE A 531 3.08 6.77 -13.86
C PHE A 531 1.85 6.20 -14.59
N ARG A 532 1.50 6.72 -15.78
CA ARG A 532 0.37 6.25 -16.59
C ARG A 532 0.60 4.92 -17.33
N SER A 533 1.82 4.37 -17.29
CA SER A 533 2.11 3.04 -17.86
C SER A 533 1.89 1.90 -16.85
N ILE A 534 1.38 2.19 -15.66
CA ILE A 534 1.04 1.19 -14.64
C ILE A 534 -0.32 0.57 -15.02
N VAL A 535 -0.37 -0.76 -15.17
CA VAL A 535 -1.65 -1.44 -15.35
C VAL A 535 -2.29 -1.66 -13.98
N LYS A 536 -3.53 -1.17 -13.84
CA LYS A 536 -4.45 -1.41 -12.72
C LYS A 536 -5.54 -2.37 -13.20
N TYR A 537 -5.97 -3.31 -12.36
CA TYR A 537 -6.88 -4.39 -12.73
C TYR A 537 -8.26 -4.21 -12.05
N PRO A 538 -9.20 -3.45 -12.68
CA PRO A 538 -10.56 -3.25 -12.19
C PRO A 538 -11.36 -4.55 -12.07
N TYR A 539 -12.30 -4.55 -11.13
CA TYR A 539 -13.22 -5.65 -10.90
C TYR A 539 -14.50 -5.13 -10.22
N GLU A 540 -15.56 -5.90 -10.36
CA GLU A 540 -16.86 -5.69 -9.72
C GLU A 540 -17.23 -6.97 -8.96
N VAL A 541 -17.94 -6.82 -7.84
CA VAL A 541 -18.35 -7.96 -7.01
C VAL A 541 -19.75 -7.77 -6.43
N GLU A 542 -20.63 -8.74 -6.66
CA GLU A 542 -21.89 -8.89 -5.92
C GLU A 542 -21.58 -9.56 -4.58
N ILE A 543 -22.17 -9.07 -3.48
CA ILE A 543 -21.96 -9.64 -2.13
C ILE A 543 -23.32 -9.88 -1.47
N LYS A 544 -23.50 -11.05 -0.88
CA LYS A 544 -24.72 -11.47 -0.17
C LYS A 544 -24.38 -12.00 1.22
N GLY A 545 -25.23 -11.70 2.19
CA GLY A 545 -25.06 -12.11 3.60
C GLY A 545 -24.00 -11.30 4.37
N ALA A 546 -23.41 -10.28 3.74
CA ALA A 546 -22.56 -9.28 4.35
C ALA A 546 -22.55 -8.00 3.51
N THR A 547 -22.26 -6.87 4.16
CA THR A 547 -22.13 -5.54 3.55
C THR A 547 -20.68 -5.03 3.69
N PRO A 548 -20.05 -4.38 2.68
CA PRO A 548 -18.72 -3.79 2.84
C PRO A 548 -18.66 -2.78 4.01
N ALA A 549 -17.61 -2.83 4.84
CA ALA A 549 -17.42 -1.91 5.97
C ALA A 549 -17.19 -0.45 5.53
N ALA A 550 -17.02 -0.20 4.23
CA ALA A 550 -17.04 1.14 3.63
C ALA A 550 -18.38 1.91 3.82
N TYR A 551 -19.41 1.28 4.38
CA TYR A 551 -20.69 1.91 4.76
C TYR A 551 -20.90 1.98 6.28
N LEU A 552 -19.91 1.55 7.07
CA LEU A 552 -19.94 1.52 8.53
C LEU A 552 -18.50 1.69 9.05
N PRO A 553 -18.05 2.92 9.36
CA PRO A 553 -16.70 3.12 9.89
C PRO A 553 -16.54 2.37 11.22
N ASP A 554 -15.83 1.25 11.22
CA ASP A 554 -15.63 0.38 12.41
C ASP A 554 -14.91 1.09 13.58
N TYR A 555 -14.16 2.15 13.29
CA TYR A 555 -13.58 3.07 14.27
C TYR A 555 -14.63 3.98 14.95
N LEU A 556 -15.88 3.93 14.50
CA LEU A 556 -17.10 4.45 15.13
C LEU A 556 -18.23 3.41 15.10
N LYS A 557 -17.98 2.18 15.54
CA LYS A 557 -19.08 1.38 16.14
C LYS A 557 -19.83 2.29 17.11
N LEU A 558 -21.16 2.21 17.12
CA LEU A 558 -21.99 3.04 18.02
C LEU A 558 -21.50 2.94 19.48
N ASP A 559 -20.89 1.80 19.83
CA ASP A 559 -20.15 1.49 21.06
C ASP A 559 -19.09 2.53 21.48
N HIS A 560 -18.45 3.24 20.56
CA HIS A 560 -17.54 4.36 20.86
C HIS A 560 -18.27 5.71 21.01
N LEU A 561 -19.49 5.83 20.47
CA LEU A 561 -20.42 6.91 20.79
C LEU A 561 -21.24 6.60 22.07
N ILE A 562 -21.21 5.38 22.61
CA ILE A 562 -21.86 5.05 23.89
C ILE A 562 -21.21 5.90 25.00
N GLY A 563 -21.99 6.84 25.53
CA GLY A 563 -21.55 7.80 26.53
C GLY A 563 -21.24 9.20 25.98
N ILE A 564 -21.08 9.36 24.67
CA ILE A 564 -21.01 10.69 24.03
C ILE A 564 -22.44 11.24 23.94
N MET A 565 -22.76 12.19 24.81
CA MET A 565 -24.05 12.88 24.77
C MET A 565 -24.10 13.82 23.56
N GLY A 566 -25.13 13.68 22.75
CA GLY A 566 -25.38 14.46 21.54
C GLY A 566 -26.82 14.34 21.10
N ASP A 567 -27.18 15.13 20.11
CA ASP A 567 -28.52 15.25 19.58
C ASP A 567 -28.46 15.21 18.02
N ARG A 568 -29.60 15.02 17.36
CA ARG A 568 -29.69 14.94 15.89
C ARG A 568 -29.79 16.36 15.31
N HIS A 569 -28.97 16.70 14.31
CA HIS A 569 -28.98 18.03 13.71
C HIS A 569 -30.31 18.28 12.98
N PRO A 570 -30.99 19.43 13.17
CA PRO A 570 -32.30 19.68 12.55
C PRO A 570 -32.22 19.74 11.01
N ASN A 571 -31.07 20.18 10.47
CA ASN A 571 -30.78 20.16 9.05
C ASN A 571 -29.94 18.92 8.70
N GLY A 572 -30.57 17.91 8.08
CA GLY A 572 -29.97 16.67 7.58
C GLY A 572 -30.05 15.44 8.50
N GLY A 573 -30.18 15.62 9.82
CA GLY A 573 -30.42 14.53 10.77
C GLY A 573 -29.20 13.72 11.19
N GLY A 574 -27.96 14.16 10.94
CA GLY A 574 -26.73 13.55 11.45
C GLY A 574 -26.54 13.74 12.96
N PHE A 575 -25.56 13.04 13.55
CA PHE A 575 -25.31 13.12 15.00
C PHE A 575 -24.33 14.25 15.34
N VAL A 576 -24.68 15.09 16.32
CA VAL A 576 -23.81 16.16 16.83
C VAL A 576 -23.66 16.02 18.34
N ALA A 577 -22.44 15.79 18.82
CA ALA A 577 -22.14 15.76 20.25
C ALA A 577 -22.28 17.15 20.90
N ARG A 578 -22.73 17.20 22.16
CA ARG A 578 -22.89 18.44 22.95
C ARG A 578 -21.59 19.24 23.17
N SER A 579 -20.44 18.61 22.94
CA SER A 579 -19.11 19.24 23.01
C SER A 579 -18.75 20.01 21.73
N ALA A 580 -19.35 19.65 20.59
CA ALA A 580 -19.14 20.28 19.31
C ALA A 580 -20.06 21.50 19.13
N ARG A 581 -19.79 22.31 18.10
CA ARG A 581 -20.62 23.47 17.73
C ARG A 581 -20.90 23.42 16.24
N VAL A 582 -22.17 23.39 15.88
CA VAL A 582 -22.65 23.34 14.50
C VAL A 582 -23.72 24.42 14.35
N ASP A 583 -23.60 25.28 13.36
CA ASP A 583 -24.60 26.32 13.06
C ASP A 583 -25.85 25.69 12.40
N GLU A 584 -27.03 26.25 12.66
CA GLU A 584 -28.30 25.71 12.13
C GLU A 584 -28.36 25.63 10.59
N SER A 585 -27.61 26.49 9.88
CA SER A 585 -27.50 26.49 8.41
C SER A 585 -26.68 25.33 7.84
N VAL A 586 -25.84 24.67 8.64
CA VAL A 586 -25.01 23.54 8.20
C VAL A 586 -25.90 22.33 7.91
N TYR A 587 -25.66 21.65 6.79
CA TYR A 587 -26.27 20.34 6.55
C TYR A 587 -25.40 19.25 7.16
N VAL A 588 -25.98 18.41 8.03
CA VAL A 588 -25.31 17.22 8.57
C VAL A 588 -26.16 16.01 8.21
N GLY A 589 -25.76 15.24 7.20
CA GLY A 589 -26.50 14.10 6.67
C GLY A 589 -26.69 12.98 7.71
N LYS A 590 -27.75 12.19 7.52
CA LYS A 590 -28.25 11.20 8.48
C LYS A 590 -27.20 10.25 9.10
N ASN A 591 -26.18 9.86 8.34
CA ASN A 591 -25.13 8.93 8.78
C ASN A 591 -23.82 9.64 9.17
N ALA A 592 -23.71 10.95 8.94
CA ALA A 592 -22.55 11.75 9.32
C ALA A 592 -22.50 12.01 10.84
N VAL A 593 -21.27 12.15 11.37
CA VAL A 593 -21.00 12.24 12.81
C VAL A 593 -20.06 13.40 13.13
N VAL A 594 -20.48 14.27 14.04
CA VAL A 594 -19.70 15.42 14.51
C VAL A 594 -19.50 15.33 16.02
N PHE A 595 -18.24 15.31 16.48
CA PHE A 595 -17.94 15.23 17.93
C PHE A 595 -16.62 15.94 18.31
N GLY A 596 -16.16 15.74 19.54
CA GLY A 596 -15.03 16.50 20.10
C GLY A 596 -15.42 17.97 20.34
N ALA A 597 -14.45 18.86 20.23
CA ALA A 597 -14.60 20.32 20.26
C ALA A 597 -14.72 20.95 18.85
N ALA A 598 -15.10 20.15 17.85
CA ALA A 598 -15.20 20.57 16.45
C ALA A 598 -16.16 21.75 16.26
N ARG A 599 -15.90 22.57 15.23
CA ARG A 599 -16.71 23.75 14.89
C ARG A 599 -17.08 23.74 13.41
N ILE A 600 -18.37 23.76 13.12
CA ILE A 600 -18.90 23.74 11.75
C ILE A 600 -19.84 24.92 11.57
N THR A 601 -19.56 25.77 10.58
CA THR A 601 -20.22 27.08 10.42
C THR A 601 -20.59 27.38 8.98
N GLY A 602 -21.51 28.32 8.76
CA GLY A 602 -21.91 28.76 7.41
C GLY A 602 -22.88 27.80 6.73
N ASN A 603 -22.67 27.55 5.44
CA ASN A 603 -23.46 26.65 4.58
C ASN A 603 -22.78 25.29 4.36
N ALA A 604 -21.78 24.94 5.18
CA ALA A 604 -21.03 23.70 5.03
C ALA A 604 -21.94 22.46 5.03
N ARG A 605 -21.52 21.41 4.31
CA ARG A 605 -22.28 20.16 4.15
C ARG A 605 -21.41 18.98 4.57
N ILE A 606 -21.84 18.26 5.61
CA ILE A 606 -21.21 17.01 6.07
C ILE A 606 -22.14 15.87 5.67
N GLU A 607 -21.71 15.00 4.77
CA GLU A 607 -22.58 14.08 4.02
C GLU A 607 -22.09 12.64 4.07
N ASP A 608 -22.86 11.74 3.46
CA ASP A 608 -22.63 10.29 3.45
C ASP A 608 -22.31 9.79 4.88
N TYR A 609 -21.10 9.26 5.10
CA TYR A 609 -20.59 8.70 6.35
C TYR A 609 -19.46 9.55 6.94
N ALA A 610 -19.38 10.83 6.56
CA ALA A 610 -18.24 11.66 6.90
C ALA A 610 -18.22 12.04 8.40
N ILE A 611 -17.00 12.19 8.91
CA ILE A 611 -16.73 12.37 10.34
C ILE A 611 -15.88 13.62 10.57
N VAL A 612 -16.34 14.48 11.48
CA VAL A 612 -15.59 15.67 11.92
C VAL A 612 -15.40 15.61 13.44
N MET A 613 -14.14 15.60 13.90
CA MET A 613 -13.81 15.37 15.31
C MET A 613 -12.70 16.29 15.85
N ASP A 614 -12.29 16.06 17.10
CA ASP A 614 -11.25 16.81 17.83
C ASP A 614 -11.51 18.32 17.86
N SER A 615 -10.59 19.15 17.36
CA SER A 615 -10.71 20.62 17.27
C SER A 615 -10.78 21.09 15.82
N ALA A 616 -11.18 20.21 14.90
CA ALA A 616 -11.34 20.52 13.48
C ALA A 616 -12.35 21.65 13.24
N ARG A 617 -12.16 22.37 12.13
CA ARG A 617 -13.05 23.46 11.71
C ARG A 617 -13.47 23.26 10.26
N VAL A 618 -14.78 23.29 10.02
CA VAL A 618 -15.34 23.25 8.66
C VAL A 618 -16.23 24.48 8.48
N GLY A 619 -16.14 25.16 7.33
CA GLY A 619 -16.74 26.49 7.17
C GLY A 619 -17.23 26.81 5.77
N ASP A 620 -17.83 28.01 5.66
CA ASP A 620 -18.26 28.63 4.41
C ASP A 620 -19.20 27.74 3.59
N ASN A 621 -18.78 27.21 2.43
CA ASN A 621 -19.54 26.27 1.59
C ASN A 621 -18.80 24.93 1.42
N ALA A 622 -17.88 24.58 2.33
CA ALA A 622 -17.09 23.36 2.23
C ALA A 622 -17.98 22.10 2.32
N ILE A 623 -17.65 21.08 1.51
CA ILE A 623 -18.37 19.81 1.46
C ILE A 623 -17.44 18.68 1.91
N ILE A 624 -17.87 17.89 2.89
CA ILE A 624 -17.14 16.74 3.43
C ILE A 624 -18.04 15.50 3.22
N ALA A 625 -17.64 14.58 2.34
CA ALA A 625 -18.51 13.51 1.84
C ALA A 625 -17.82 12.14 1.71
N GLY A 626 -18.57 11.11 1.31
CA GLY A 626 -18.14 9.72 1.34
C GLY A 626 -17.78 9.30 2.76
N ASN A 627 -16.64 8.63 2.89
CA ASN A 627 -16.03 8.21 4.14
C ASN A 627 -14.93 9.18 4.62
N ALA A 628 -15.08 10.48 4.36
CA ALA A 628 -14.07 11.46 4.73
C ALA A 628 -13.93 11.65 6.26
N ILE A 629 -12.71 11.83 6.74
CA ILE A 629 -12.39 12.10 8.15
C ILE A 629 -11.64 13.44 8.25
N VAL A 630 -12.15 14.36 9.06
CA VAL A 630 -11.48 15.64 9.36
C VAL A 630 -11.27 15.76 10.87
N ARG A 631 -10.01 15.88 11.31
CA ARG A 631 -9.65 15.75 12.74
C ARG A 631 -8.48 16.62 13.19
N ASP A 632 -7.99 16.41 14.42
CA ASP A 632 -7.01 17.23 15.12
C ASP A 632 -7.38 18.73 15.15
N HIS A 633 -6.73 19.57 14.34
CA HIS A 633 -6.90 21.02 14.22
C HIS A 633 -7.07 21.45 12.75
N ALA A 634 -7.42 20.51 11.86
CA ALA A 634 -7.58 20.75 10.44
C ALA A 634 -8.67 21.79 10.16
N ARG A 635 -8.50 22.54 9.07
CA ARG A 635 -9.44 23.56 8.61
C ARG A 635 -9.86 23.25 7.18
N VAL A 636 -11.15 23.08 6.91
CA VAL A 636 -11.69 22.93 5.55
C VAL A 636 -12.70 24.06 5.33
N MET A 637 -12.37 24.99 4.46
CA MET A 637 -13.04 26.30 4.36
C MET A 637 -13.39 26.63 2.90
N GLU A 638 -14.01 27.79 2.69
CA GLU A 638 -14.39 28.31 1.38
C GLU A 638 -15.27 27.33 0.60
N ASN A 639 -14.80 26.73 -0.49
CA ASN A 639 -15.57 25.75 -1.27
C ASN A 639 -14.79 24.45 -1.47
N ALA A 640 -13.91 24.12 -0.51
CA ALA A 640 -13.13 22.90 -0.54
C ALA A 640 -14.02 21.65 -0.47
N TYR A 641 -13.63 20.61 -1.21
CA TYR A 641 -14.31 19.32 -1.24
C TYR A 641 -13.38 18.21 -0.72
N VAL A 642 -13.78 17.53 0.35
CA VAL A 642 -13.04 16.37 0.88
C VAL A 642 -13.94 15.16 0.76
N ARG A 643 -13.59 14.23 -0.13
CA ARG A 643 -14.35 13.01 -0.36
C ARG A 643 -13.49 11.78 -0.13
N ASP A 644 -13.98 10.86 0.69
CA ASP A 644 -13.33 9.56 0.87
C ASP A 644 -11.83 9.67 1.24
N ALA A 645 -11.40 10.73 1.94
CA ALA A 645 -10.02 11.03 2.31
C ALA A 645 -9.86 11.37 3.82
N GLU A 646 -8.64 11.44 4.35
CA GLU A 646 -8.37 11.90 5.72
C GLU A 646 -7.58 13.22 5.72
N VAL A 647 -8.00 14.18 6.53
CA VAL A 647 -7.34 15.48 6.71
C VAL A 647 -7.14 15.75 8.21
N ARG A 648 -5.87 15.82 8.64
CA ARG A 648 -5.49 15.92 10.06
C ARG A 648 -4.34 16.90 10.33
N GLY A 649 -3.85 16.94 11.56
CA GLY A 649 -2.90 17.95 12.01
C GLY A 649 -3.53 19.35 12.08
N GLY A 650 -2.79 20.39 11.70
CA GLY A 650 -3.24 21.77 11.63
C GLY A 650 -3.36 22.33 10.20
N VAL A 651 -3.43 21.47 9.18
CA VAL A 651 -3.49 21.83 7.76
C VAL A 651 -4.76 22.64 7.43
N THR A 652 -4.72 23.42 6.34
CA THR A 652 -5.87 24.18 5.82
C THR A 652 -6.15 23.76 4.37
N VAL A 653 -7.40 23.45 4.06
CA VAL A 653 -7.91 23.20 2.71
C VAL A 653 -8.95 24.29 2.39
N ALA A 654 -8.79 25.01 1.28
CA ALA A 654 -9.61 26.18 0.93
C ALA A 654 -9.71 26.36 -0.61
N GLY A 655 -10.24 27.48 -1.09
CA GLY A 655 -10.53 27.70 -2.51
C GLY A 655 -11.64 26.77 -3.02
N ASN A 656 -11.41 26.14 -4.17
CA ASN A 656 -12.19 25.03 -4.71
C ASN A 656 -11.38 23.71 -4.64
N ALA A 657 -10.42 23.60 -3.72
CA ALA A 657 -9.49 22.47 -3.68
C ALA A 657 -10.21 21.16 -3.30
N ARG A 658 -9.77 20.05 -3.90
CA ARG A 658 -10.38 18.73 -3.79
C ARG A 658 -9.39 17.70 -3.25
N VAL A 659 -9.81 16.92 -2.26
CA VAL A 659 -9.01 15.83 -1.66
C VAL A 659 -9.84 14.55 -1.72
N LEU A 660 -9.43 13.61 -2.58
CA LEU A 660 -10.25 12.51 -3.08
C LEU A 660 -9.57 11.13 -2.90
N GLU A 661 -10.25 10.06 -3.32
CA GLU A 661 -9.69 8.72 -3.59
C GLU A 661 -8.74 8.15 -2.51
N GLY A 662 -9.09 8.29 -1.23
CA GLY A 662 -8.30 7.73 -0.13
C GLY A 662 -7.02 8.48 0.18
N VAL A 663 -6.83 9.72 -0.26
CA VAL A 663 -5.66 10.54 0.14
C VAL A 663 -5.61 10.76 1.65
N TYR A 664 -4.39 10.92 2.16
CA TYR A 664 -4.09 11.31 3.54
C TYR A 664 -3.34 12.63 3.57
N VAL A 665 -3.83 13.59 4.35
CA VAL A 665 -3.19 14.90 4.54
C VAL A 665 -2.91 15.14 6.01
N GLU A 666 -1.65 15.47 6.33
CA GLU A 666 -1.19 15.82 7.68
C GLU A 666 -0.29 17.07 7.64
N GLY A 667 -0.07 17.69 8.81
CA GLY A 667 0.95 18.72 9.01
C GLY A 667 0.35 20.07 9.41
N SER A 668 0.76 21.15 8.77
CA SER A 668 0.38 22.54 9.11
C SER A 668 0.36 23.50 7.91
N GLY A 669 0.40 22.98 6.68
CA GLY A 669 0.39 23.76 5.44
C GLY A 669 -1.01 24.13 4.93
N ARG A 670 -1.08 24.48 3.63
CA ARG A 670 -2.29 24.93 2.94
C ARG A 670 -2.46 24.22 1.59
N ILE A 671 -3.70 23.93 1.21
CA ILE A 671 -4.11 23.36 -0.08
C ILE A 671 -5.26 24.23 -0.60
N GLU A 672 -5.04 24.98 -1.67
CA GLU A 672 -5.92 26.09 -2.08
C GLU A 672 -6.06 26.21 -3.61
N GLY A 673 -6.87 27.15 -4.08
CA GLY A 673 -7.17 27.30 -5.52
C GLY A 673 -7.99 26.11 -6.04
N ASN A 674 -7.62 25.57 -7.21
CA ASN A 674 -8.32 24.46 -7.87
C ASN A 674 -7.59 23.11 -7.74
N ALA A 675 -6.69 22.96 -6.75
CA ALA A 675 -5.84 21.78 -6.61
C ALA A 675 -6.66 20.49 -6.37
N THR A 676 -6.27 19.37 -6.98
CA THR A 676 -6.92 18.06 -6.80
C THR A 676 -5.91 16.98 -6.38
N LEU A 677 -6.11 16.37 -5.21
CA LEU A 677 -5.28 15.26 -4.72
C LEU A 677 -6.05 13.93 -4.81
N ARG A 678 -5.41 12.86 -5.31
CA ARG A 678 -6.03 11.52 -5.45
C ARG A 678 -5.03 10.35 -5.37
N ASP A 679 -5.44 9.12 -5.72
CA ASP A 679 -4.62 7.90 -5.75
C ASP A 679 -3.97 7.49 -4.41
N ARG A 680 -4.74 7.49 -3.31
CA ARG A 680 -4.31 7.06 -1.97
C ARG A 680 -3.01 7.69 -1.45
N GLY A 681 -2.70 8.90 -1.92
CA GLY A 681 -1.40 9.51 -1.64
C GLY A 681 -1.24 9.99 -0.19
N TYR A 682 0.00 9.93 0.33
CA TYR A 682 0.36 10.50 1.64
C TYR A 682 1.01 11.88 1.47
N VAL A 683 0.41 12.91 2.07
CA VAL A 683 0.83 14.31 1.96
C VAL A 683 1.12 14.88 3.35
N TYR A 684 2.39 15.12 3.64
CA TYR A 684 2.83 15.75 4.89
C TYR A 684 3.24 17.20 4.66
N THR A 685 2.68 18.13 5.44
CA THR A 685 2.93 19.57 5.29
C THR A 685 3.72 20.11 6.49
N SER A 686 5.05 20.03 6.43
CA SER A 686 5.92 20.30 7.58
C SER A 686 5.71 21.65 8.27
N SER A 687 5.98 21.73 9.57
CA SER A 687 5.95 22.96 10.36
C SER A 687 7.31 23.66 10.36
N GLY A 688 7.36 24.86 9.77
CA GLY A 688 8.58 25.66 9.64
C GLY A 688 8.28 27.04 9.05
N THR A 689 9.31 27.85 8.78
CA THR A 689 9.15 29.20 8.19
C THR A 689 8.66 29.19 6.73
N ASN A 690 8.77 28.04 6.05
CA ASN A 690 8.15 27.79 4.74
C ASN A 690 7.07 26.73 4.91
N GLN A 691 5.83 27.14 5.20
CA GLN A 691 4.68 26.22 5.16
C GLN A 691 4.47 25.71 3.72
N ALA A 692 4.17 24.42 3.57
CA ALA A 692 3.82 23.89 2.25
C ALA A 692 2.47 24.46 1.79
N HIS A 693 2.45 25.15 0.64
CA HIS A 693 1.24 25.62 -0.05
C HIS A 693 1.07 24.85 -1.37
N ILE A 694 -0.05 24.15 -1.56
CA ILE A 694 -0.38 23.45 -2.81
C ILE A 694 -1.50 24.24 -3.52
N THR A 695 -1.28 24.65 -4.77
CA THR A 695 -2.26 25.43 -5.58
C THR A 695 -2.29 25.01 -7.06
N GLY A 696 -3.17 25.63 -7.86
CA GLY A 696 -3.25 25.48 -9.32
C GLY A 696 -4.07 24.27 -9.82
N SER A 697 -3.97 23.93 -11.11
CA SER A 697 -4.63 22.80 -11.79
C SER A 697 -3.96 21.44 -11.49
N THR A 698 -3.44 21.28 -10.28
CA THR A 698 -2.51 20.21 -9.92
C THR A 698 -3.23 18.89 -9.64
N ILE A 699 -2.79 17.79 -10.26
CA ILE A 699 -3.27 16.40 -10.02
C ILE A 699 -2.07 15.54 -9.61
N ILE A 700 -2.10 14.90 -8.44
CA ILE A 700 -0.93 14.22 -7.84
C ILE A 700 -1.29 12.87 -7.23
N GLY A 701 -0.49 11.84 -7.52
CA GLY A 701 -0.46 10.55 -6.82
C GLY A 701 0.93 10.28 -6.20
N LEU A 702 1.06 10.47 -4.87
CA LEU A 702 2.34 10.41 -4.15
C LEU A 702 2.42 9.29 -3.12
N ASN A 703 3.60 8.69 -3.02
CA ASN A 703 4.01 7.93 -1.84
C ASN A 703 5.22 8.58 -1.14
N SER A 704 5.13 9.89 -0.87
CA SER A 704 6.23 10.70 -0.35
C SER A 704 6.05 11.01 1.14
N GLU A 705 6.98 10.60 1.98
CA GLU A 705 7.24 11.39 3.19
C GLU A 705 7.86 12.73 2.76
N PHE A 706 7.09 13.82 2.89
CA PHE A 706 7.58 15.18 2.63
C PHE A 706 8.59 15.58 3.74
N ARG A 707 9.84 15.12 3.60
CA ARG A 707 10.92 15.46 4.54
C ARG A 707 11.47 16.87 4.24
N PRO A 708 11.77 17.70 5.26
CA PRO A 708 11.78 19.17 5.17
C PRO A 708 13.00 19.82 4.46
N TRP A 709 13.67 19.11 3.55
CA TRP A 709 14.93 19.56 2.92
C TRP A 709 14.77 20.09 1.49
N THR A 710 13.57 20.03 0.88
CA THR A 710 13.30 20.52 -0.48
C THR A 710 12.31 21.70 -0.49
N ASN A 711 12.79 22.85 -0.98
CA ASN A 711 11.93 24.02 -1.25
C ASN A 711 11.13 23.82 -2.56
N ASN A 712 10.03 23.05 -2.56
CA ASN A 712 8.96 23.24 -3.55
C ASN A 712 7.60 22.64 -3.15
N PRO A 713 6.66 23.43 -2.58
CA PRO A 713 5.27 23.03 -2.43
C PRO A 713 4.47 23.52 -3.66
N VAL A 714 3.82 22.60 -4.38
CA VAL A 714 3.50 22.79 -5.82
C VAL A 714 2.42 23.85 -6.07
N THR A 715 2.76 24.87 -6.87
CA THR A 715 1.85 25.99 -7.14
C THR A 715 1.06 25.95 -8.46
N ASP A 716 1.44 25.14 -9.46
CA ASP A 716 0.56 24.80 -10.63
C ASP A 716 1.05 23.60 -11.50
N GLY A 717 0.34 22.47 -11.45
CA GLY A 717 0.41 21.37 -12.44
C GLY A 717 1.17 20.08 -12.04
N ILE A 718 0.50 18.92 -12.24
CA ILE A 718 0.88 17.48 -12.11
C ILE A 718 2.22 17.08 -11.44
N PHE A 719 2.19 16.14 -10.47
CA PHE A 719 3.40 15.46 -9.97
C PHE A 719 3.17 14.07 -9.33
N TYR A 720 4.19 13.20 -9.34
CA TYR A 720 4.22 11.86 -8.71
C TYR A 720 5.63 11.52 -8.23
N ASP A 721 5.81 10.89 -7.07
CA ASP A 721 7.01 10.14 -6.64
C ASP A 721 6.66 9.15 -5.50
N LEU A 722 7.44 8.16 -5.07
CA LEU A 722 8.82 7.76 -5.40
C LEU A 722 8.83 6.48 -6.28
N THR A 723 9.55 6.39 -7.40
CA THR A 723 9.98 7.46 -8.32
C THR A 723 9.48 7.16 -9.75
N GLU A 724 8.27 6.62 -9.87
CA GLU A 724 7.52 6.51 -11.14
C GLU A 724 7.01 7.92 -11.50
N ARG A 725 7.95 8.78 -11.91
CA ARG A 725 7.95 10.23 -11.59
C ARG A 725 7.46 11.11 -12.75
N ALA A 726 6.65 12.11 -12.41
CA ALA A 726 6.68 13.41 -13.09
C ALA A 726 6.86 14.51 -12.04
N SER A 727 7.69 15.51 -12.30
CA SER A 727 7.92 16.64 -11.38
C SER A 727 8.46 17.86 -12.13
N ALA A 728 7.57 18.77 -12.54
CA ALA A 728 7.95 20.11 -13.00
C ALA A 728 6.79 21.08 -12.80
N SER A 729 7.06 22.22 -12.16
CA SER A 729 6.09 23.30 -11.90
C SER A 729 5.81 24.18 -13.13
N ALA A 730 5.58 23.55 -14.28
CA ALA A 730 5.36 24.21 -15.57
C ALA A 730 4.64 23.28 -16.57
N GLY A 731 3.43 22.86 -16.21
CA GLY A 731 2.62 21.92 -17.01
C GLY A 731 1.14 22.05 -16.72
N ASN A 732 0.58 23.26 -16.91
CA ASN A 732 -0.85 23.51 -16.73
C ASN A 732 -1.66 22.58 -17.65
N THR A 733 -2.55 21.75 -17.09
CA THR A 733 -3.52 20.94 -17.85
C THR A 733 -4.56 21.80 -18.57
N LYS A 734 -4.53 23.12 -18.36
CA LYS A 734 -5.56 24.10 -18.70
C LYS A 734 -6.89 23.71 -18.08
N GLY A 735 -6.81 23.35 -16.80
CA GLY A 735 -7.90 22.78 -16.01
C GLY A 735 -8.46 21.43 -16.49
N MET A 736 -7.93 20.82 -17.56
CA MET A 736 -8.37 19.50 -18.02
C MET A 736 -8.14 18.45 -16.92
N TYR A 737 -9.14 17.61 -16.70
CA TYR A 737 -9.16 16.58 -15.66
C TYR A 737 -9.12 15.16 -16.22
N ALA A 738 -9.87 14.91 -17.30
CA ALA A 738 -9.97 13.63 -17.97
C ALA A 738 -10.21 13.85 -19.48
N HIS A 739 -9.69 12.93 -20.30
CA HIS A 739 -9.82 13.00 -21.76
C HIS A 739 -9.82 11.59 -22.38
N TRP A 740 -10.95 11.21 -22.98
CA TRP A 740 -11.11 9.97 -23.74
C TRP A 740 -11.19 10.30 -25.23
N ASP A 741 -10.11 10.00 -25.96
CA ASP A 741 -9.98 10.19 -27.41
C ASP A 741 -10.34 8.93 -28.22
N PHE A 742 -10.74 7.86 -27.51
CA PHE A 742 -11.09 6.54 -28.03
C PHE A 742 -10.02 5.90 -28.96
N ASN A 743 -8.79 6.44 -29.02
CA ASN A 743 -7.68 5.86 -29.78
C ASN A 743 -7.09 4.64 -29.07
N THR A 744 -7.19 4.61 -27.74
CA THR A 744 -6.59 3.62 -26.84
C THR A 744 -7.64 3.01 -25.93
N ALA A 745 -8.57 2.25 -26.51
CA ALA A 745 -9.31 1.25 -25.76
C ALA A 745 -8.50 -0.03 -25.65
N ILE A 746 -8.64 -0.74 -24.54
CA ILE A 746 -8.01 -2.04 -24.34
C ILE A 746 -9.06 -2.93 -23.69
N LYS A 747 -9.51 -3.96 -24.43
CA LYS A 747 -10.54 -4.90 -23.99
C LYS A 747 -11.82 -4.19 -23.52
N GLU A 748 -12.11 -4.14 -22.23
CA GLU A 748 -13.35 -3.59 -21.68
C GLU A 748 -13.21 -2.15 -21.14
N ILE A 749 -12.08 -1.48 -21.38
CA ILE A 749 -11.86 -0.09 -20.93
C ILE A 749 -11.45 0.88 -22.05
N VAL A 750 -11.77 2.16 -21.87
CA VAL A 750 -11.22 3.30 -22.61
C VAL A 750 -10.31 4.12 -21.71
N ARG A 751 -9.06 4.32 -22.14
CA ARG A 751 -8.05 5.03 -21.33
C ARG A 751 -8.35 6.51 -21.20
N ASP A 752 -8.17 7.03 -19.99
CA ASP A 752 -8.03 8.47 -19.76
C ASP A 752 -6.60 8.91 -20.12
N ASN A 753 -6.49 9.90 -21.01
CA ASN A 753 -5.19 10.40 -21.46
C ASN A 753 -4.54 11.39 -20.47
N VAL A 754 -5.28 11.91 -19.47
CA VAL A 754 -4.78 12.83 -18.44
C VAL A 754 -4.27 12.05 -17.21
N TYR A 755 -5.03 11.07 -16.73
CA TYR A 755 -4.78 10.34 -15.49
C TYR A 755 -5.14 8.83 -15.60
N TYR A 756 -5.96 8.36 -14.68
CA TYR A 756 -6.49 7.00 -14.46
C TYR A 756 -8.00 7.05 -14.15
N SER A 757 -8.72 8.03 -14.70
CA SER A 757 -10.19 7.96 -14.73
C SER A 757 -10.64 7.14 -15.96
N ASP A 758 -10.10 5.93 -16.11
CA ASP A 758 -10.45 5.03 -17.23
C ASP A 758 -11.96 4.74 -17.24
N GLY A 759 -12.60 4.80 -18.40
CA GLY A 759 -14.02 4.49 -18.57
C GLY A 759 -14.24 3.00 -18.83
N ILE A 760 -15.29 2.41 -18.25
CA ILE A 760 -15.65 1.01 -18.45
C ILE A 760 -16.68 0.90 -19.58
N LEU A 761 -16.40 0.05 -20.57
CA LEU A 761 -17.28 -0.20 -21.69
C LEU A 761 -18.38 -1.20 -21.30
N ARG A 762 -19.61 -0.93 -21.73
CA ARG A 762 -20.78 -1.78 -21.45
C ARG A 762 -21.53 -2.07 -22.74
N GLY A 763 -22.02 -3.30 -22.90
CA GLY A 763 -22.70 -3.75 -24.13
C GLY A 763 -21.77 -4.04 -25.33
N ASN A 764 -20.45 -4.10 -25.11
CA ASN A 764 -19.42 -4.28 -26.16
C ASN A 764 -19.57 -3.29 -27.33
N PRO A 765 -19.43 -1.97 -27.08
CA PRO A 765 -19.50 -0.95 -28.12
C PRO A 765 -18.38 -1.13 -29.15
N ASP A 766 -18.69 -0.82 -30.41
CA ASP A 766 -17.71 -0.85 -31.48
C ASP A 766 -16.76 0.35 -31.38
N LEU A 767 -15.52 0.16 -31.80
CA LEU A 767 -14.50 1.21 -31.83
C LEU A 767 -13.92 1.31 -33.24
N ALA A 768 -14.20 2.43 -33.90
CA ALA A 768 -13.78 2.69 -35.27
C ALA A 768 -12.55 3.60 -35.34
N ARG A 769 -11.87 3.58 -36.48
CA ARG A 769 -10.94 4.66 -36.87
C ARG A 769 -11.49 5.40 -38.08
N ILE A 770 -11.80 6.67 -37.89
CA ILE A 770 -12.38 7.54 -38.92
C ILE A 770 -11.43 8.71 -39.13
N GLU A 771 -10.90 8.87 -40.34
CA GLU A 771 -9.94 9.92 -40.70
C GLU A 771 -8.67 9.97 -39.81
N GLY A 772 -8.34 8.84 -39.17
CA GLY A 772 -7.20 8.72 -38.25
C GLY A 772 -7.52 8.97 -36.78
N ARG A 773 -8.75 9.38 -36.44
CA ARG A 773 -9.26 9.54 -35.08
C ARG A 773 -9.92 8.26 -34.57
N GLY A 774 -9.78 7.97 -33.29
CA GLY A 774 -10.52 6.91 -32.60
C GLY A 774 -11.95 7.36 -32.35
N VAL A 775 -12.91 6.45 -32.49
CA VAL A 775 -14.34 6.78 -32.40
C VAL A 775 -15.08 5.69 -31.67
N LEU A 776 -15.76 6.05 -30.59
CA LEU A 776 -16.76 5.20 -29.92
C LEU A 776 -18.01 5.14 -30.78
N VAL A 777 -18.46 3.94 -31.14
CA VAL A 777 -19.67 3.70 -31.94
C VAL A 777 -20.72 3.02 -31.06
N LEU A 778 -21.89 3.63 -30.95
CA LEU A 778 -22.97 3.18 -30.06
C LEU A 778 -24.23 2.81 -30.87
N ASN A 779 -24.79 1.64 -30.57
CA ASN A 779 -25.90 1.05 -31.31
C ASN A 779 -27.30 1.64 -31.02
N GLY A 780 -27.45 2.43 -29.94
CA GLY A 780 -28.73 2.98 -29.50
C GLY A 780 -29.64 2.04 -28.68
N ASN A 781 -29.13 0.93 -28.15
CA ASN A 781 -29.93 -0.06 -27.41
C ASN A 781 -29.39 -0.39 -26.01
N ASP A 782 -28.09 -0.71 -25.91
CA ASP A 782 -27.48 -1.28 -24.69
C ASP A 782 -25.99 -0.93 -24.52
N GLN A 783 -25.44 -0.12 -25.43
CA GLN A 783 -24.02 0.24 -25.48
C GLN A 783 -23.76 1.63 -24.89
N TYR A 784 -22.77 1.74 -24.00
CA TYR A 784 -22.40 2.97 -23.29
C TYR A 784 -21.03 2.85 -22.60
N VAL A 785 -20.54 3.97 -22.06
CA VAL A 785 -19.38 4.01 -21.16
C VAL A 785 -19.85 4.44 -19.77
N LEU A 786 -19.46 3.67 -18.74
CA LEU A 786 -19.53 4.08 -17.33
C LEU A 786 -18.25 4.82 -16.97
N LEU A 787 -18.38 6.05 -16.48
CA LEU A 787 -17.29 6.89 -15.98
C LEU A 787 -17.26 6.91 -14.46
N GLU A 788 -16.08 7.16 -13.92
CA GLU A 788 -15.86 7.30 -12.48
C GLU A 788 -16.56 8.56 -11.91
N ARG A 789 -16.88 8.54 -10.61
CA ARG A 789 -17.74 9.54 -9.95
C ARG A 789 -17.18 10.98 -10.02
N SER A 790 -15.89 11.15 -9.74
CA SER A 790 -15.25 12.46 -9.57
C SER A 790 -15.16 13.31 -10.84
N VAL A 791 -15.40 12.73 -12.02
CA VAL A 791 -15.41 13.44 -13.32
C VAL A 791 -16.51 14.50 -13.41
N ALA A 792 -17.48 14.50 -12.49
CA ALA A 792 -18.55 15.50 -12.41
C ALA A 792 -18.57 16.25 -11.06
N GLU A 793 -17.68 15.91 -10.11
CA GLU A 793 -17.62 16.50 -8.77
C GLU A 793 -16.77 17.79 -8.75
N PHE A 794 -17.26 18.81 -9.46
CA PHE A 794 -16.64 20.13 -9.54
C PHE A 794 -17.63 21.25 -9.23
N ARG A 795 -17.12 22.37 -8.73
CA ARG A 795 -17.93 23.57 -8.52
C ARG A 795 -18.15 24.39 -9.80
N GLU A 796 -17.18 24.33 -10.69
CA GLU A 796 -17.20 24.86 -12.05
C GLU A 796 -16.79 23.72 -12.99
N LEU A 797 -17.44 23.57 -14.14
CA LEU A 797 -17.26 22.42 -15.02
C LEU A 797 -17.45 22.81 -16.48
N THR A 798 -16.55 22.36 -17.34
CA THR A 798 -16.77 22.36 -18.79
C THR A 798 -16.66 20.94 -19.32
N ILE A 799 -17.65 20.52 -20.11
CA ILE A 799 -17.62 19.25 -20.87
C ILE A 799 -17.56 19.61 -22.35
N GLU A 800 -16.53 19.13 -23.04
CA GLU A 800 -16.30 19.34 -24.48
C GLU A 800 -16.29 17.97 -25.17
N MET A 801 -16.98 17.82 -26.29
CA MET A 801 -17.00 16.57 -27.05
C MET A 801 -17.27 16.81 -28.53
N VAL A 802 -16.85 15.85 -29.37
CA VAL A 802 -17.19 15.82 -30.79
C VAL A 802 -18.08 14.60 -31.03
N PHE A 803 -19.27 14.78 -31.59
CA PHE A 803 -20.14 13.63 -31.86
C PHE A 803 -20.94 13.75 -33.14
N ASN A 804 -21.43 12.61 -33.60
CA ASN A 804 -22.25 12.44 -34.78
C ASN A 804 -23.44 11.56 -34.42
N TRP A 805 -24.60 12.18 -34.28
CA TRP A 805 -25.84 11.50 -33.92
C TRP A 805 -26.50 10.88 -35.16
N ALA A 806 -26.82 9.60 -35.11
CA ALA A 806 -27.37 8.88 -36.26
C ALA A 806 -28.88 9.06 -36.44
N GLY A 807 -29.55 9.82 -35.56
CA GLY A 807 -31.00 9.85 -35.43
C GLY A 807 -31.54 8.66 -34.61
N GLY A 808 -32.86 8.59 -34.42
CA GLY A 808 -33.53 7.48 -33.76
C GLY A 808 -34.74 7.96 -32.95
N GLU A 809 -35.01 7.31 -31.83
CA GLU A 809 -36.00 7.79 -30.85
C GLU A 809 -35.54 9.10 -30.21
N ALA A 810 -36.49 9.90 -29.73
CA ALA A 810 -36.21 11.09 -28.91
C ALA A 810 -35.60 10.71 -27.55
N ASN A 811 -35.10 11.71 -26.82
CA ASN A 811 -34.55 11.61 -25.46
C ASN A 811 -33.26 10.76 -25.30
N GLN A 812 -32.60 10.37 -26.39
CA GLN A 812 -31.26 9.77 -26.33
C GLN A 812 -30.29 10.64 -25.51
N ARG A 813 -29.33 10.03 -24.80
CA ARG A 813 -28.38 10.76 -23.95
C ARG A 813 -26.99 10.73 -24.53
N VAL A 814 -26.43 11.90 -24.83
CA VAL A 814 -25.02 12.03 -25.21
C VAL A 814 -24.14 11.77 -23.98
N PHE A 815 -24.48 12.44 -22.88
CA PHE A 815 -24.02 12.11 -21.54
C PHE A 815 -25.17 12.28 -20.53
N ASP A 816 -25.09 11.59 -19.39
CA ASP A 816 -26.00 11.72 -18.25
C ASP A 816 -25.21 11.51 -16.95
N PHE A 817 -25.01 12.60 -16.20
CA PHE A 817 -24.25 12.64 -14.94
C PHE A 817 -25.23 12.94 -13.80
N SER A 818 -25.73 11.89 -13.14
CA SER A 818 -26.90 11.97 -12.26
C SER A 818 -26.77 11.15 -10.98
N SER A 819 -27.47 11.60 -9.93
CA SER A 819 -27.68 10.89 -8.66
C SER A 819 -29.11 10.39 -8.47
N GLY A 820 -30.03 10.81 -9.34
CA GLY A 820 -31.41 10.35 -9.38
C GLY A 820 -32.22 11.06 -10.47
N PRO A 821 -33.50 10.72 -10.65
CA PRO A 821 -34.37 11.36 -11.66
C PRO A 821 -34.57 12.88 -11.45
N GLU A 822 -34.33 13.37 -10.22
CA GLU A 822 -34.51 14.76 -9.77
C GLU A 822 -33.20 15.48 -9.41
N SER A 823 -32.04 14.85 -9.65
CA SER A 823 -30.73 15.41 -9.34
C SER A 823 -29.67 14.91 -10.32
N GLY A 824 -29.15 15.81 -11.15
CA GLY A 824 -28.20 15.48 -12.21
C GLY A 824 -28.23 16.43 -13.39
N MET A 825 -27.42 16.15 -14.40
CA MET A 825 -27.33 16.93 -15.63
C MET A 825 -27.08 16.05 -16.85
N TYR A 826 -27.73 16.37 -17.97
CA TYR A 826 -27.69 15.54 -19.17
C TYR A 826 -27.90 16.36 -20.45
N LEU A 827 -27.37 15.83 -21.57
CA LEU A 827 -27.50 16.40 -22.91
C LEU A 827 -28.28 15.46 -23.83
N ILE A 828 -29.27 16.02 -24.53
CA ILE A 828 -30.20 15.33 -25.42
C ILE A 828 -30.07 15.91 -26.84
N PRO A 829 -29.83 15.11 -27.90
CA PRO A 829 -29.70 15.63 -29.26
C PRO A 829 -31.05 16.01 -29.90
N GLU A 830 -32.13 15.36 -29.46
CA GLU A 830 -33.54 15.64 -29.79
C GLU A 830 -34.44 15.21 -28.63
N ASN A 831 -35.17 16.15 -28.01
CA ASN A 831 -36.22 15.87 -27.03
C ASN A 831 -37.58 15.58 -27.71
N ASP A 832 -38.63 15.26 -26.93
CA ASP A 832 -39.96 14.91 -27.49
C ASP A 832 -40.62 16.04 -28.33
N GLU A 833 -40.11 17.28 -28.23
CA GLU A 833 -40.59 18.43 -29.00
C GLU A 833 -39.80 18.67 -30.30
N GLY A 834 -38.74 17.89 -30.57
CA GLY A 834 -37.90 18.00 -31.76
C GLY A 834 -36.71 18.96 -31.62
N TYR A 835 -36.24 19.22 -30.40
CA TYR A 835 -35.18 20.20 -30.11
C TYR A 835 -33.99 19.60 -29.35
N LEU A 836 -32.80 20.14 -29.61
CA LEU A 836 -31.61 19.95 -28.76
C LEU A 836 -31.92 20.48 -27.35
N GLU A 837 -31.59 19.71 -26.31
CA GLU A 837 -31.81 20.11 -24.91
C GLU A 837 -30.61 19.77 -24.02
N PHE A 838 -30.13 20.76 -23.27
CA PHE A 838 -29.31 20.54 -22.07
C PHE A 838 -30.12 20.88 -20.82
N THR A 839 -30.10 19.99 -19.83
CA THR A 839 -30.90 20.15 -18.59
C THR A 839 -30.06 19.85 -17.36
N ILE A 840 -30.24 20.67 -16.33
CA ILE A 840 -29.79 20.42 -14.95
C ILE A 840 -31.03 20.32 -14.05
N LYS A 841 -31.09 19.27 -13.23
CA LYS A 841 -32.10 19.09 -12.18
C LYS A 841 -31.46 19.09 -10.80
N SER A 842 -32.11 19.73 -9.83
CA SER A 842 -31.74 19.62 -8.41
C SER A 842 -32.92 20.00 -7.52
N ASN A 843 -33.21 19.17 -6.52
CA ASN A 843 -34.20 19.46 -5.46
C ASN A 843 -35.59 19.88 -6.01
N GLY A 844 -36.06 19.23 -7.07
CA GLY A 844 -37.34 19.53 -7.73
C GLY A 844 -37.37 20.83 -8.54
N LYS A 845 -36.21 21.47 -8.75
CA LYS A 845 -36.02 22.52 -9.76
C LYS A 845 -35.36 21.94 -11.00
N GLN A 846 -35.73 22.49 -12.16
CA GLN A 846 -35.19 22.13 -13.46
C GLN A 846 -34.76 23.42 -14.17
N TYR A 847 -33.52 23.44 -14.67
CA TYR A 847 -32.93 24.52 -15.45
C TYR A 847 -32.59 23.94 -16.82
N GLN A 848 -32.98 24.61 -17.90
CA GLN A 848 -32.88 24.05 -19.25
C GLN A 848 -32.37 25.08 -20.26
N ILE A 849 -31.66 24.58 -21.25
CA ILE A 849 -31.32 25.29 -22.48
C ILE A 849 -31.89 24.44 -23.62
N VAL A 850 -32.91 24.97 -24.29
CA VAL A 850 -33.57 24.31 -25.43
C VAL A 850 -33.22 25.08 -26.69
N GLY A 851 -32.72 24.38 -27.70
CA GLY A 851 -32.38 24.94 -29.01
C GLY A 851 -33.61 25.24 -29.88
N THR A 852 -33.37 25.78 -31.08
CA THR A 852 -34.43 26.03 -32.07
C THR A 852 -34.69 24.86 -33.01
N GLU A 853 -33.82 23.85 -33.01
CA GLU A 853 -33.91 22.61 -33.79
C GLU A 853 -33.15 21.48 -33.07
N ALA A 854 -33.42 20.22 -33.44
CA ALA A 854 -32.59 19.08 -33.08
C ALA A 854 -31.22 19.14 -33.77
N LEU A 855 -30.24 18.40 -33.25
CA LEU A 855 -28.94 18.28 -33.91
C LEU A 855 -29.07 17.57 -35.26
N ALA A 856 -28.31 18.03 -36.26
CA ALA A 856 -28.39 17.46 -37.60
C ALA A 856 -27.87 16.01 -37.64
N THR A 857 -28.71 15.07 -38.06
CA THR A 857 -28.34 13.65 -38.12
C THR A 857 -27.22 13.38 -39.13
N ASN A 858 -26.38 12.39 -38.80
CA ASN A 858 -25.25 11.91 -39.59
C ASN A 858 -24.16 12.96 -39.88
N LYS A 859 -24.15 14.08 -39.14
CA LYS A 859 -23.10 15.11 -39.18
C LYS A 859 -22.29 15.13 -37.91
N TRP A 860 -20.99 15.37 -38.04
CA TRP A 860 -20.14 15.71 -36.90
C TRP A 860 -20.41 17.13 -36.45
N VAL A 861 -20.63 17.30 -35.14
CA VAL A 861 -20.75 18.58 -34.45
C VAL A 861 -19.80 18.60 -33.25
N THR A 862 -19.26 19.77 -32.93
CA THR A 862 -18.56 20.02 -31.67
C THR A 862 -19.56 20.59 -30.67
N VAL A 863 -19.66 20.01 -29.48
CA VAL A 863 -20.56 20.49 -28.43
C VAL A 863 -19.78 20.75 -27.15
N GLU A 864 -20.04 21.90 -26.55
CA GLU A 864 -19.44 22.33 -25.31
C GLU A 864 -20.53 22.81 -24.34
N VAL A 865 -20.49 22.29 -23.12
CA VAL A 865 -21.37 22.64 -22.00
C VAL A 865 -20.51 23.25 -20.92
N GLU A 866 -20.70 24.54 -20.66
CA GLU A 866 -20.01 25.26 -19.59
C GLU A 866 -20.98 25.48 -18.41
N ILE A 867 -20.52 25.24 -17.18
CA ILE A 867 -21.22 25.54 -15.94
C ILE A 867 -20.26 26.35 -15.07
N MET A 868 -20.32 27.67 -15.19
CA MET A 868 -19.35 28.62 -14.63
C MET A 868 -20.10 29.72 -13.86
N ASN A 869 -19.61 30.12 -12.69
CA ASN A 869 -20.20 31.22 -11.91
C ASN A 869 -21.74 31.16 -11.70
N GLN A 870 -22.32 29.96 -11.49
CA GLN A 870 -23.78 29.71 -11.41
C GLN A 870 -24.57 29.98 -12.71
N LYS A 871 -23.91 29.90 -13.87
CA LYS A 871 -24.54 30.01 -15.18
C LYS A 871 -24.16 28.80 -16.04
N ALA A 872 -25.16 28.20 -16.69
CA ALA A 872 -24.96 27.17 -17.70
C ALA A 872 -25.05 27.77 -19.11
N THR A 873 -24.16 27.35 -20.00
CA THR A 873 -24.09 27.74 -21.41
C THR A 873 -23.97 26.49 -22.27
N LEU A 874 -24.77 26.42 -23.35
CA LEU A 874 -24.66 25.37 -24.36
C LEU A 874 -24.13 25.96 -25.66
N ILE A 875 -23.05 25.39 -26.19
CA ILE A 875 -22.35 25.83 -27.39
C ILE A 875 -22.31 24.68 -28.39
N VAL A 876 -22.66 24.94 -29.66
CA VAL A 876 -22.58 23.98 -30.76
C VAL A 876 -21.83 24.62 -31.93
N ASP A 877 -20.79 23.94 -32.43
CA ASP A 877 -19.91 24.43 -33.52
C ASP A 877 -19.44 25.89 -33.31
N ASN A 878 -19.02 26.22 -32.09
CA ASN A 878 -18.61 27.55 -31.62
C ASN A 878 -19.70 28.64 -31.62
N HIS A 879 -20.98 28.27 -31.67
CA HIS A 879 -22.13 29.17 -31.55
C HIS A 879 -22.90 28.88 -30.26
N VAL A 880 -23.19 29.91 -29.47
CA VAL A 880 -24.01 29.78 -28.26
C VAL A 880 -25.46 29.49 -28.66
N VAL A 881 -25.96 28.31 -28.29
CA VAL A 881 -27.36 27.90 -28.48
C VAL A 881 -28.26 28.59 -27.45
N GLY A 882 -27.77 28.73 -26.22
CA GLY A 882 -28.46 29.46 -25.17
C GLY A 882 -27.72 29.41 -23.84
N GLU A 883 -28.30 30.10 -22.86
CA GLU A 883 -27.73 30.33 -21.54
C GLU A 883 -28.83 30.32 -20.48
N VAL A 884 -28.56 29.81 -19.27
CA VAL A 884 -29.50 29.82 -18.14
C VAL A 884 -28.77 29.99 -16.81
N GLU A 885 -29.30 30.83 -15.92
CA GLU A 885 -28.82 30.96 -14.54
C GLU A 885 -29.23 29.73 -13.73
N VAL A 886 -28.27 29.08 -13.07
CA VAL A 886 -28.44 27.82 -12.33
C VAL A 886 -28.10 28.01 -10.85
N GLY A 887 -29.11 27.88 -9.99
CA GLY A 887 -28.95 28.02 -8.54
C GLY A 887 -28.33 26.79 -7.84
N VAL A 888 -27.44 26.07 -8.52
CA VAL A 888 -26.77 24.85 -8.04
C VAL A 888 -25.48 24.62 -8.84
N THR A 889 -24.44 24.09 -8.20
CA THR A 889 -23.18 23.70 -8.85
C THR A 889 -23.07 22.19 -9.08
N PRO A 890 -22.26 21.69 -10.05
CA PRO A 890 -22.23 20.26 -10.38
C PRO A 890 -21.88 19.33 -9.20
N VAL A 891 -20.95 19.73 -8.33
CA VAL A 891 -20.60 18.99 -7.12
C VAL A 891 -21.77 18.87 -6.13
N GLU A 892 -22.69 19.84 -6.10
CA GLU A 892 -23.89 19.79 -5.25
C GLU A 892 -25.00 18.89 -5.80
N LEU A 893 -24.90 18.46 -7.08
CA LEU A 893 -25.74 17.40 -7.66
C LEU A 893 -25.32 16.02 -7.16
N LEU A 894 -24.09 15.89 -6.64
CA LEU A 894 -23.50 14.67 -6.09
C LEU A 894 -23.68 13.44 -7.01
N PRO A 895 -23.46 13.58 -8.34
CA PRO A 895 -23.81 12.54 -9.30
C PRO A 895 -23.09 11.24 -8.94
N VAL A 896 -23.82 10.13 -8.95
CA VAL A 896 -23.28 8.80 -8.59
C VAL A 896 -23.08 7.93 -9.82
N ALA A 897 -23.84 8.20 -10.89
CA ALA A 897 -23.80 7.51 -12.16
C ALA A 897 -23.43 8.51 -13.25
N ASN A 898 -22.26 8.34 -13.86
CA ASN A 898 -21.78 9.19 -14.94
C ASN A 898 -21.67 8.34 -16.21
N TYR A 899 -22.53 8.60 -17.19
CA TYR A 899 -22.56 7.82 -18.43
C TYR A 899 -22.23 8.67 -19.65
N ILE A 900 -21.53 8.07 -20.61
CA ILE A 900 -21.53 8.48 -22.02
C ILE A 900 -22.46 7.53 -22.76
N GLY A 901 -23.47 8.07 -23.45
CA GLY A 901 -24.33 7.28 -24.34
C GLY A 901 -25.55 6.60 -23.71
N ARG A 902 -25.87 6.82 -22.43
CA ARG A 902 -26.99 6.18 -21.71
C ARG A 902 -27.65 7.14 -20.71
N SER A 903 -28.97 7.00 -20.48
CA SER A 903 -29.69 7.68 -19.39
C SER A 903 -29.53 7.01 -18.03
N PHE A 904 -29.62 7.81 -16.96
CA PHE A 904 -29.58 7.34 -15.57
C PHE A 904 -30.50 6.15 -15.31
N ASP A 905 -31.75 6.23 -15.81
CA ASP A 905 -32.78 5.21 -15.64
C ASP A 905 -32.69 4.03 -16.63
N GLY A 906 -31.68 4.01 -17.51
CA GLY A 906 -31.45 2.95 -18.49
C GLY A 906 -32.52 2.80 -19.57
N LYS A 907 -33.31 3.86 -19.85
CA LYS A 907 -34.34 3.83 -20.91
C LYS A 907 -33.85 4.32 -22.27
N TYR A 908 -32.89 5.24 -22.29
CA TYR A 908 -32.46 5.93 -23.51
C TYR A 908 -30.97 5.73 -23.75
N PHE A 909 -30.60 5.34 -24.96
CA PHE A 909 -29.23 5.07 -25.37
C PHE A 909 -28.90 5.82 -26.66
N LEU A 910 -27.70 6.38 -26.76
CA LEU A 910 -27.29 7.11 -27.96
C LEU A 910 -27.05 6.14 -29.11
N LYS A 911 -27.63 6.44 -30.27
CA LYS A 911 -27.24 5.87 -31.55
C LYS A 911 -26.36 6.86 -32.30
N GLY A 912 -25.10 6.52 -32.49
CA GLY A 912 -24.16 7.44 -33.12
C GLY A 912 -22.71 7.15 -32.82
N MET A 913 -21.89 8.19 -32.96
CA MET A 913 -20.44 8.15 -32.84
C MET A 913 -19.96 9.30 -31.95
N ILE A 914 -19.03 9.04 -31.03
CA ILE A 914 -18.42 10.03 -30.14
C ILE A 914 -16.89 9.96 -30.28
N ASP A 915 -16.26 11.13 -30.22
CA ASP A 915 -14.82 11.37 -30.29
C ASP A 915 -14.45 12.50 -29.28
N ASP A 916 -13.19 12.54 -28.87
CA ASP A 916 -12.55 13.70 -28.23
C ASP A 916 -13.29 14.24 -26.99
N PHE A 917 -13.82 13.34 -26.13
CA PHE A 917 -14.62 13.70 -24.95
C PHE A 917 -13.72 14.13 -23.79
N LYS A 918 -13.89 15.36 -23.31
CA LYS A 918 -13.03 16.02 -22.32
C LYS A 918 -13.85 16.62 -21.19
N VAL A 919 -13.25 16.61 -20.01
CA VAL A 919 -13.76 17.22 -18.78
C VAL A 919 -12.73 18.21 -18.26
N TYR A 920 -13.14 19.45 -17.98
CA TYR A 920 -12.31 20.50 -17.41
C TYR A 920 -12.93 21.07 -16.13
N ALA A 921 -12.08 21.38 -15.14
CA ALA A 921 -12.45 22.16 -13.97
C ALA A 921 -12.73 23.64 -14.30
N GLN A 922 -11.97 24.18 -15.26
CA GLN A 922 -12.01 25.56 -15.74
C GLN A 922 -11.13 25.65 -16.99
N LYS A 923 -11.66 26.20 -18.09
CA LYS A 923 -10.99 26.24 -19.41
C LYS A 923 -10.24 27.56 -19.65
#